data_AF-A0A139TN87-F1
#
_entry.id   AF-A0A139TN87-F1
#
_cell.length_a   1.000
_cell.length_b   1.000
_cell.length_c   1.000
_cell.angle_alpha   90.00
_cell.angle_beta   90.00
_cell.angle_gamma   90.00
#
_symmetry.space_group_name_H-M   'P 1'
#
loop_
_entity.id
_entity.type
_entity.pdbx_description
1 polymer ?
#
loop_
_entity_poly.entity_id
_entity_poly.type
_entity_poly.pdbx_seq_one_letter_code
_entity_poly.pdbx_strand_id
1 'polypeptide(L)'
;MTNQQISPLPPHFNAGGYKITAVLENGPDYYVYQALSPEGQTVLIREFCPQGLATRDMVSGNLTVSPENQAQFDQAREAFEARCSVDAQGKLRGFGTVFFVYPAVPAQEQPPVAAVAHAQALRPAKKTQPQIRKPIAGTAVPRAPLPKLKKSGGFPVITVIVTGMLALFGFLGYQILKDKEAPLAPKIETPVVAAPKPKPKPEAPKPEPVIVEPEPEPEPIVVAPEPEPEPEEPAPDLSPSPEIIAMEKAIREEALASKGKFTEKLLDKYPYYAEAYVRDYVKKRGGSFSPEFEKWLKNTKTNREVFAMFYPPDPSVATNVAIMVDELGLEMTEKYNQLVLAFAVGRREFGMGAFDLTQQGRYIDALGKLREFKNSGVMTSPADLYCAGKPPVNWYGSSPRVVDEELYKKVETYLDNKKITTKQAWINKYNTVSEIGDEGITQGNIAAFLHEYMYRHNQLRRKRDPFPTPVEFFTYLVDKYENCSKLRDVDRKRVEWTGVSLEGTPWPAMMALSETRPLRECDSVWERYMGQRGPTRLWLYGPYRMDDDKEPPILFSFDPDPEWSRESNERKLHEGGVCGTMSLISRNSQIARGIPAAPAGQPGHGNLMTTNFGGNGCWLSVGQSVDTLKATTGFWYLRDSKAARTGNAEYQSGLALSMNLDYEKFIGSRFSMNVYKLAAGSSSAESSGEIASNALPQEFTKTAMRTIIKDNPFYTEAWYTLFQMEPQDLMGARKMVEEVREALPDGMGIRKLWKTRKYVSSVGHGDKKGKDILANHTKEYVNVLCSVILENALKQNNEYKTFQWAELMSWLKSESKDNSYPEPKAAYQIAYAKAQGTDRLKRTVDRGFKKAVNFYRNDSNALAAPKDVDQQDMSFSLDALCMVLPKDELIPWMKEMLDTCPDGFKYKPKNKKETKIHPFYSALTKNYMSLVDGSEKSRIKGEMKKASENILNLSNNKGEGGESSGRRRRR
;
A
#
# COMPACT_ATOMS: atom_id res chain seq x y z
N MET A 1 -17.65 -47.01 26.84
CA MET A 1 -17.24 -45.92 25.95
C MET A 1 -16.15 -45.14 26.66
N THR A 2 -15.05 -44.80 25.99
CA THR A 2 -14.00 -43.95 26.59
C THR A 2 -14.46 -42.50 26.55
N ASN A 3 -14.68 -41.86 27.71
CA ASN A 3 -14.99 -40.43 27.76
C ASN A 3 -13.91 -39.64 27.02
N GLN A 4 -14.31 -38.89 25.99
CA GLN A 4 -13.39 -37.96 25.32
C GLN A 4 -13.03 -36.84 26.30
N GLN A 5 -11.79 -36.84 26.76
CA GLN A 5 -11.25 -35.78 27.58
C GLN A 5 -11.04 -34.53 26.70
N ILE A 6 -11.73 -33.44 27.05
CA ILE A 6 -11.58 -32.13 26.42
C ILE A 6 -10.20 -31.60 26.78
N SER A 7 -9.40 -31.27 25.76
CA SER A 7 -8.07 -30.68 25.98
C SER A 7 -8.13 -29.34 26.72
N PRO A 8 -7.16 -29.06 27.61
CA PRO A 8 -7.03 -27.75 28.25
C PRO A 8 -6.66 -26.67 27.22
N LEU A 9 -6.88 -25.40 27.59
CA LEU A 9 -6.38 -24.27 26.83
C LEU A 9 -4.83 -24.30 26.78
N PRO A 10 -4.22 -24.09 25.60
CA PRO A 10 -2.77 -24.20 25.46
C PRO A 10 -2.04 -23.03 26.14
N PRO A 11 -0.77 -23.21 26.52
CA PRO A 11 0.10 -22.09 26.90
C PRO A 11 0.08 -20.99 25.84
N HIS A 12 0.03 -19.74 26.30
CA HIS A 12 -0.11 -18.51 25.52
C HIS A 12 -1.50 -18.22 24.93
N PHE A 13 -2.51 -19.06 25.17
CA PHE A 13 -3.91 -18.70 24.89
C PHE A 13 -4.31 -17.44 25.67
N ASN A 14 -5.15 -16.57 25.10
CA ASN A 14 -5.64 -15.35 25.74
C ASN A 14 -7.14 -15.49 26.05
N ALA A 15 -7.47 -15.63 27.34
CA ALA A 15 -8.84 -15.68 27.83
C ALA A 15 -9.22 -14.33 28.44
N GLY A 16 -9.96 -13.50 27.70
CA GLY A 16 -10.51 -12.24 28.21
C GLY A 16 -9.46 -11.21 28.68
N GLY A 17 -8.32 -11.13 28.01
CA GLY A 17 -7.19 -10.26 28.37
C GLY A 17 -6.09 -10.96 29.19
N TYR A 18 -6.36 -12.17 29.70
CA TYR A 18 -5.42 -12.93 30.51
C TYR A 18 -4.70 -13.99 29.69
N LYS A 19 -3.37 -13.92 29.66
CA LYS A 19 -2.52 -14.86 28.90
C LYS A 19 -2.18 -16.09 29.74
N ILE A 20 -2.72 -17.25 29.39
CA ILE A 20 -2.38 -18.55 29.99
C ILE A 20 -0.87 -18.81 29.88
N THR A 21 -0.23 -19.23 30.97
CA THR A 21 1.20 -19.58 31.02
C THR A 21 1.42 -21.06 31.30
N ALA A 22 0.59 -21.68 32.14
CA ALA A 22 0.63 -23.10 32.46
C ALA A 22 -0.76 -23.62 32.85
N VAL A 23 -0.98 -24.92 32.67
CA VAL A 23 -2.09 -25.66 33.31
C VAL A 23 -1.57 -26.16 34.66
N LEU A 24 -2.28 -25.89 35.75
CA LEU A 24 -1.90 -26.29 37.10
C LEU A 24 -2.74 -27.44 37.65
N GLU A 25 -4.03 -27.49 37.29
CA GLU A 25 -4.98 -28.47 37.81
C GLU A 25 -5.97 -28.90 36.71
N ASN A 26 -6.41 -30.16 36.78
CA ASN A 26 -7.40 -30.76 35.90
C ASN A 26 -8.43 -31.49 36.76
N GLY A 27 -9.68 -31.05 36.71
CA GLY A 27 -10.82 -31.62 37.42
C GLY A 27 -11.85 -32.24 36.46
N PRO A 28 -12.85 -32.97 36.98
CA PRO A 28 -13.89 -33.58 36.16
C PRO A 28 -14.79 -32.54 35.47
N ASP A 29 -14.90 -31.33 36.04
CA ASP A 29 -15.73 -30.24 35.56
C ASP A 29 -14.97 -28.91 35.34
N TYR A 30 -13.63 -28.89 35.44
CA TYR A 30 -12.84 -27.66 35.27
C TYR A 30 -11.35 -27.87 34.94
N TYR A 31 -10.71 -26.80 34.48
CA TYR A 31 -9.25 -26.65 34.47
C TYR A 31 -8.84 -25.44 35.32
N VAL A 32 -7.70 -25.50 36.01
CA VAL A 32 -7.04 -24.34 36.62
C VAL A 32 -5.76 -24.03 35.87
N TYR A 33 -5.61 -22.76 35.51
CA TYR A 33 -4.47 -22.21 34.79
C TYR A 33 -3.74 -21.18 35.63
N GLN A 34 -2.42 -21.10 35.45
CA GLN A 34 -1.66 -19.90 35.74
C GLN A 34 -1.77 -18.96 34.53
N ALA A 35 -1.99 -17.67 34.77
CA ALA A 35 -2.06 -16.67 33.71
C ALA A 35 -1.39 -15.35 34.11
N LEU A 36 -1.07 -14.52 33.11
CA LEU A 36 -0.68 -13.12 33.27
C LEU A 36 -1.88 -12.22 32.98
N SER A 37 -2.19 -11.29 33.88
CA SER A 37 -3.21 -10.25 33.67
C SER A 37 -2.78 -9.23 32.60
N PRO A 38 -3.69 -8.36 32.12
CA PRO A 38 -3.36 -7.27 31.21
C PRO A 38 -2.24 -6.35 31.74
N GLU A 39 -2.15 -6.20 33.07
CA GLU A 39 -1.14 -5.42 33.80
C GLU A 39 0.16 -6.21 34.05
N GLY A 40 0.24 -7.46 33.60
CA GLY A 40 1.41 -8.34 33.74
C GLY A 40 1.50 -9.06 35.09
N GLN A 41 0.46 -9.06 35.92
CA GLN A 41 0.47 -9.75 37.22
C GLN A 41 0.15 -11.24 37.05
N THR A 42 0.79 -12.10 37.86
CA THR A 42 0.46 -13.53 37.87
C THR A 42 -0.84 -13.77 38.65
N VAL A 43 -1.80 -14.43 38.00
CA VAL A 43 -3.10 -14.80 38.57
C VAL A 43 -3.41 -16.28 38.32
N LEU A 44 -4.43 -16.79 39.00
CA LEU A 44 -4.99 -18.11 38.74
C LEU A 44 -6.35 -17.96 38.06
N ILE A 45 -6.63 -18.80 37.06
CA ILE A 45 -7.90 -18.79 36.33
C ILE A 45 -8.49 -20.19 36.36
N ARG A 46 -9.70 -20.35 36.88
CA ARG A 46 -10.45 -21.60 36.83
C ARG A 46 -11.55 -21.51 35.78
N GLU A 47 -11.48 -22.37 34.77
CA GLU A 47 -12.44 -22.49 33.67
C GLU A 47 -13.41 -23.64 33.93
N PHE A 48 -14.71 -23.41 33.70
CA PHE A 48 -15.69 -24.50 33.62
C PHE A 48 -15.45 -25.34 32.36
N CYS A 49 -15.22 -26.64 32.51
CA CYS A 49 -14.92 -27.54 31.39
C CYS A 49 -15.43 -28.97 31.71
N PRO A 50 -16.76 -29.20 31.63
CA PRO A 50 -17.38 -30.48 31.96
C PRO A 50 -17.00 -31.57 30.94
N GLN A 51 -16.16 -32.49 31.39
CA GLN A 51 -15.62 -33.55 30.55
C GLN A 51 -16.75 -34.47 30.04
N GLY A 52 -16.91 -34.56 28.73
CA GLY A 52 -17.94 -35.38 28.08
C GLY A 52 -19.30 -34.70 27.84
N LEU A 53 -19.56 -33.50 28.40
CA LEU A 53 -20.79 -32.74 28.08
C LEU A 53 -20.61 -31.72 26.95
N ALA A 54 -19.36 -31.28 26.71
CA ALA A 54 -19.01 -30.31 25.68
C ALA A 54 -17.86 -30.78 24.79
N THR A 55 -17.67 -30.11 23.65
CA THR A 55 -16.47 -30.23 22.80
C THR A 55 -15.82 -28.86 22.63
N ARG A 56 -14.48 -28.81 22.53
CA ARG A 56 -13.73 -27.55 22.37
C ARG A 56 -13.22 -27.39 20.93
N ASP A 57 -13.50 -26.24 20.32
CA ASP A 57 -12.74 -25.78 19.17
C ASP A 57 -11.38 -25.24 19.63
N MET A 58 -10.29 -25.90 19.21
CA MET A 58 -8.92 -25.50 19.57
C MET A 58 -8.44 -24.21 18.88
N VAL A 59 -9.20 -23.66 17.92
CA VAL A 59 -8.87 -22.40 17.22
C VAL A 59 -9.44 -21.19 17.94
N SER A 60 -10.73 -21.20 18.29
CA SER A 60 -11.39 -20.14 19.07
C SER A 60 -11.25 -20.31 20.58
N GLY A 61 -11.05 -21.53 21.07
CA GLY A 61 -11.16 -21.91 22.47
C GLY A 61 -12.59 -22.20 22.92
N ASN A 62 -13.60 -21.98 22.07
CA ASN A 62 -15.02 -22.11 22.42
C ASN A 62 -15.38 -23.55 22.83
N LEU A 63 -16.11 -23.69 23.94
CA LEU A 63 -16.90 -24.87 24.23
C LEU A 63 -18.23 -24.82 23.46
N THR A 64 -18.63 -25.97 22.92
CA THR A 64 -19.90 -26.19 22.24
C THR A 64 -20.57 -27.44 22.81
N VAL A 65 -21.89 -27.40 22.94
CA VAL A 65 -22.71 -28.41 23.62
C VAL A 65 -23.75 -28.92 22.63
N SER A 66 -23.99 -30.23 22.59
CA SER A 66 -25.07 -30.80 21.79
C SER A 66 -26.43 -30.53 22.47
N PRO A 67 -27.54 -30.37 21.71
CA PRO A 67 -28.86 -30.15 22.29
C PRO A 67 -29.25 -31.18 23.36
N GLU A 68 -28.87 -32.44 23.17
CA GLU A 68 -29.09 -33.56 24.09
C GLU A 68 -28.41 -33.37 25.46
N ASN A 69 -27.25 -32.70 25.50
CA ASN A 69 -26.47 -32.48 26.72
C ASN A 69 -26.78 -31.13 27.40
N GLN A 70 -27.58 -30.27 26.78
CA GLN A 70 -27.76 -28.87 27.19
C GLN A 70 -28.25 -28.73 28.64
N ALA A 71 -29.28 -29.49 29.03
CA ALA A 71 -29.83 -29.43 30.39
C ALA A 71 -28.82 -29.87 31.46
N GLN A 72 -28.03 -30.92 31.20
CA GLN A 72 -26.97 -31.39 32.10
C GLN A 72 -25.82 -30.39 32.18
N PHE A 73 -25.46 -29.75 31.06
CA PHE A 73 -24.44 -28.71 31.01
C PHE A 73 -24.84 -27.46 31.80
N ASP A 74 -26.08 -27.00 31.67
CA ASP A 74 -26.59 -25.85 32.42
C ASP A 74 -26.65 -26.13 33.93
N GLN A 75 -27.13 -27.32 34.34
CA GLN A 75 -27.12 -27.75 35.75
C GLN A 75 -25.69 -27.84 36.32
N ALA A 76 -24.76 -28.43 35.57
CA ALA A 76 -23.35 -28.50 35.97
C ALA A 76 -22.69 -27.11 36.06
N ARG A 77 -23.06 -26.18 35.17
CA ARG A 77 -22.58 -24.79 35.19
C ARG A 77 -23.07 -24.07 36.45
N GLU A 78 -24.35 -24.18 36.80
CA GLU A 78 -24.90 -23.55 38.01
C GLU A 78 -24.22 -24.07 39.29
N ALA A 79 -24.04 -25.39 39.40
CA ALA A 79 -23.32 -26.00 40.53
C ALA A 79 -21.85 -25.55 40.60
N PHE A 80 -21.18 -25.44 39.44
CA PHE A 80 -19.80 -24.94 39.36
C PHE A 80 -19.70 -23.45 39.74
N GLU A 81 -20.61 -22.60 39.25
CA GLU A 81 -20.64 -21.18 39.59
C GLU A 81 -20.92 -20.93 41.07
N ALA A 82 -21.86 -21.65 41.67
CA ALA A 82 -22.13 -21.58 43.10
C ALA A 82 -20.89 -21.98 43.94
N ARG A 83 -20.10 -22.95 43.46
CA ARG A 83 -18.88 -23.43 44.13
C ARG A 83 -17.66 -22.51 43.94
N CYS A 84 -17.52 -21.88 42.78
CA CYS A 84 -16.28 -21.19 42.37
C CYS A 84 -16.38 -19.66 42.34
N SER A 85 -17.56 -19.06 42.50
CA SER A 85 -17.71 -17.61 42.66
C SER A 85 -17.14 -17.07 43.98
N VAL A 86 -17.01 -17.91 45.01
CA VAL A 86 -16.42 -17.57 46.31
C VAL A 86 -14.93 -17.23 46.15
N ASP A 87 -14.50 -16.10 46.73
CA ASP A 87 -13.13 -15.55 46.69
C ASP A 87 -12.56 -15.19 45.29
N ALA A 88 -13.37 -15.19 44.23
CA ALA A 88 -12.96 -14.75 42.89
C ALA A 88 -12.93 -13.21 42.78
N GLN A 89 -11.86 -12.67 42.19
CA GLN A 89 -11.70 -11.24 41.88
C GLN A 89 -12.49 -10.78 40.65
N GLY A 90 -12.90 -11.71 39.79
CA GLY A 90 -13.69 -11.42 38.60
C GLY A 90 -14.20 -12.67 37.91
N LYS A 91 -15.29 -12.50 37.15
CA LYS A 91 -15.90 -13.54 36.30
C LYS A 91 -15.80 -13.10 34.84
N LEU A 92 -15.06 -13.84 34.01
CA LEU A 92 -15.03 -13.63 32.57
C LEU A 92 -16.12 -14.52 31.94
N ARG A 93 -16.91 -13.94 31.03
CA ARG A 93 -17.88 -14.66 30.21
C ARG A 93 -17.42 -14.61 28.75
N GLY A 94 -17.46 -15.75 28.07
CA GLY A 94 -16.99 -15.87 26.69
C GLY A 94 -16.62 -17.31 26.38
N PHE A 95 -16.29 -17.60 25.12
CA PHE A 95 -15.83 -18.93 24.69
C PHE A 95 -16.79 -20.08 25.03
N GLY A 96 -18.11 -19.84 25.05
CA GLY A 96 -19.11 -20.86 25.44
C GLY A 96 -18.98 -21.35 26.88
N THR A 97 -18.21 -20.66 27.72
CA THR A 97 -17.90 -21.10 29.09
C THR A 97 -17.74 -19.91 30.07
N VAL A 98 -17.28 -20.22 31.28
CA VAL A 98 -17.14 -19.32 32.42
C VAL A 98 -15.75 -19.47 33.02
N PHE A 99 -15.08 -18.35 33.26
CA PHE A 99 -13.80 -18.32 33.95
C PHE A 99 -13.90 -17.48 35.23
N PHE A 100 -13.37 -17.99 36.33
CA PHE A 100 -13.18 -17.24 37.58
C PHE A 100 -11.69 -16.93 37.79
N VAL A 101 -11.37 -15.68 38.09
CA VAL A 101 -10.01 -15.18 38.31
C VAL A 101 -9.74 -15.05 39.81
N TYR A 102 -8.60 -15.54 40.29
CA TYR A 102 -8.15 -15.48 41.68
C TYR A 102 -6.72 -14.92 41.76
N PRO A 103 -6.33 -14.26 42.87
CA PRO A 103 -4.95 -13.83 43.07
C PRO A 103 -4.02 -15.05 43.20
N ALA A 104 -2.80 -14.95 42.66
CA ALA A 104 -1.76 -15.93 42.95
C ALA A 104 -1.33 -15.82 44.42
N VAL A 105 -1.50 -16.90 45.19
CA VAL A 105 -1.09 -16.96 46.60
C VAL A 105 0.44 -16.87 46.69
N PRO A 106 1.03 -16.00 47.53
CA PRO A 106 2.48 -15.95 47.72
C PRO A 106 2.97 -17.26 48.35
N ALA A 107 4.05 -17.82 47.79
CA ALA A 107 4.62 -19.07 48.26
C ALA A 107 5.12 -18.95 49.72
N GLN A 108 4.53 -19.73 50.62
CA GLN A 108 5.00 -19.88 52.00
C GLN A 108 6.30 -20.69 52.03
N GLU A 109 7.30 -20.19 52.76
CA GLU A 109 8.58 -20.89 52.95
C GLU A 109 8.37 -22.22 53.70
N GLN A 110 8.81 -23.34 53.10
CA GLN A 110 8.96 -24.61 53.81
C GLN A 110 10.41 -24.83 54.23
N PRO A 111 10.70 -25.21 55.48
CA PRO A 111 12.05 -25.54 55.95
C PRO A 111 12.51 -26.93 55.44
N PRO A 112 13.83 -27.18 55.40
CA PRO A 112 14.40 -28.29 54.62
C PRO A 112 14.47 -29.62 55.39
N VAL A 113 14.30 -30.75 54.67
CA VAL A 113 14.70 -32.09 55.14
C VAL A 113 15.56 -32.79 54.08
N ALA A 114 16.58 -33.49 54.58
CA ALA A 114 17.76 -34.01 53.90
C ALA A 114 17.56 -34.88 52.65
N ALA A 115 18.56 -34.82 51.77
CA ALA A 115 18.73 -35.75 50.65
C ALA A 115 19.36 -37.09 51.08
N VAL A 116 19.01 -38.17 50.37
CA VAL A 116 19.91 -39.30 50.13
C VAL A 116 20.07 -39.46 48.62
N ALA A 117 21.31 -39.54 48.15
CA ALA A 117 21.63 -39.51 46.73
C ALA A 117 21.88 -40.91 46.17
N HIS A 118 21.36 -41.17 44.97
CA HIS A 118 22.16 -41.82 43.94
C HIS A 118 22.32 -40.89 42.75
N ALA A 119 23.37 -40.07 42.82
CA ALA A 119 23.99 -39.53 41.62
C ALA A 119 24.93 -40.60 41.04
N GLN A 120 25.11 -40.62 39.72
CA GLN A 120 26.33 -40.01 39.19
C GLN A 120 26.18 -39.60 37.72
N ALA A 121 26.32 -38.29 37.51
CA ALA A 121 26.55 -37.68 36.21
C ALA A 121 28.02 -37.80 35.81
N LEU A 122 28.35 -37.40 34.58
CA LEU A 122 29.65 -36.79 34.31
C LEU A 122 29.50 -35.30 33.95
N ARG A 123 30.48 -34.52 34.43
CA ARG A 123 30.44 -33.06 34.64
C ARG A 123 31.13 -32.27 33.50
N PRO A 124 30.90 -30.95 33.40
CA PRO A 124 31.46 -30.12 32.33
C PRO A 124 32.97 -29.88 32.45
N ALA A 125 33.64 -29.67 31.32
CA ALA A 125 35.06 -29.36 31.23
C ALA A 125 35.35 -27.94 30.70
N LYS A 126 36.13 -27.22 31.50
CA LYS A 126 36.83 -25.92 31.33
C LYS A 126 36.87 -25.24 29.93
N LYS A 127 36.65 -23.92 29.95
CA LYS A 127 37.16 -22.98 28.94
C LYS A 127 38.68 -23.05 28.83
N THR A 128 39.21 -23.10 27.61
CA THR A 128 40.63 -22.87 27.30
C THR A 128 40.75 -21.96 26.08
N GLN A 129 41.54 -20.88 26.18
CA GLN A 129 41.92 -20.05 25.04
C GLN A 129 43.08 -20.72 24.27
N PRO A 130 43.05 -20.75 22.92
CA PRO A 130 44.25 -20.86 22.11
C PRO A 130 44.87 -19.48 21.85
N GLN A 131 46.19 -19.41 21.89
CA GLN A 131 46.98 -18.17 21.86
C GLN A 131 47.31 -17.69 20.44
N ILE A 132 47.56 -16.38 20.33
CA ILE A 132 48.22 -15.78 19.16
C ILE A 132 49.65 -16.33 19.04
N ARG A 133 50.03 -16.82 17.86
CA ARG A 133 51.45 -17.00 17.46
C ARG A 133 51.75 -16.26 16.15
N LYS A 134 52.92 -15.62 16.12
CA LYS A 134 53.48 -14.85 14.99
C LYS A 134 54.26 -15.76 14.02
N PRO A 135 54.65 -15.27 12.82
CA PRO A 135 54.89 -16.13 11.65
C PRO A 135 56.32 -16.68 11.53
N ILE A 136 56.47 -17.74 10.71
CA ILE A 136 57.76 -18.24 10.19
C ILE A 136 57.60 -18.41 8.65
N ALA A 137 58.70 -18.24 7.91
CA ALA A 137 58.68 -17.84 6.51
C ALA A 137 59.00 -18.95 5.48
N GLY A 138 58.48 -18.76 4.26
CA GLY A 138 59.22 -18.99 3.02
C GLY A 138 59.07 -20.33 2.28
N THR A 139 58.35 -20.33 1.16
CA THR A 139 58.93 -20.46 -0.20
C THR A 139 57.88 -20.22 -1.31
N ALA A 140 58.33 -20.02 -2.55
CA ALA A 140 57.61 -19.41 -3.69
C ALA A 140 57.53 -20.41 -4.88
N VAL A 141 56.82 -20.29 -6.02
CA VAL A 141 55.86 -19.36 -6.71
C VAL A 141 55.46 -20.09 -8.04
N PRO A 142 54.49 -19.72 -8.94
CA PRO A 142 53.56 -18.56 -9.05
C PRO A 142 52.04 -18.91 -9.15
N ARG A 143 51.17 -17.89 -9.11
CA ARG A 143 49.84 -17.90 -9.76
C ARG A 143 49.70 -16.67 -10.66
N ALA A 144 49.04 -16.81 -11.81
CA ALA A 144 48.98 -15.79 -12.86
C ALA A 144 48.21 -14.51 -12.45
N PRO A 145 48.53 -13.33 -13.01
CA PRO A 145 47.97 -12.05 -12.58
C PRO A 145 46.58 -11.76 -13.16
N LEU A 146 45.68 -11.24 -12.31
CA LEU A 146 44.40 -10.65 -12.73
C LEU A 146 44.61 -9.26 -13.37
N PRO A 147 43.82 -8.87 -14.38
CA PRO A 147 44.03 -7.63 -15.13
C PRO A 147 43.70 -6.35 -14.33
N LYS A 148 44.54 -5.33 -14.51
CA LYS A 148 44.46 -4.04 -13.79
C LYS A 148 43.39 -3.11 -14.39
N LEU A 149 42.51 -2.57 -13.56
CA LEU A 149 41.66 -1.43 -13.93
C LEU A 149 42.55 -0.17 -14.11
N LYS A 150 42.54 0.45 -15.30
CA LYS A 150 43.29 1.69 -15.54
C LYS A 150 42.55 2.90 -14.95
N LYS A 151 43.20 3.62 -14.03
CA LYS A 151 42.84 5.01 -13.68
C LYS A 151 43.28 5.96 -14.79
N SER A 152 42.49 7.01 -15.05
CA SER A 152 42.90 8.25 -15.70
C SER A 152 42.43 9.42 -14.82
N GLY A 153 43.29 10.40 -14.54
CA GLY A 153 43.08 11.37 -13.47
C GLY A 153 43.23 12.86 -13.85
N GLY A 154 43.25 13.69 -12.81
CA GLY A 154 43.25 15.17 -12.84
C GLY A 154 42.01 15.72 -12.10
N PHE A 155 42.08 16.67 -11.16
CA PHE A 155 43.20 17.46 -10.61
C PHE A 155 42.86 17.89 -9.14
N PRO A 156 43.81 18.15 -8.22
CA PRO A 156 43.51 18.39 -6.81
C PRO A 156 43.61 19.87 -6.38
N VAL A 157 42.49 20.47 -5.98
CA VAL A 157 42.46 21.77 -5.26
C VAL A 157 41.50 21.73 -4.06
N ILE A 158 40.34 21.08 -4.23
CA ILE A 158 39.28 20.98 -3.21
C ILE A 158 39.76 20.23 -1.95
N THR A 159 40.60 19.20 -2.11
CA THR A 159 41.03 18.35 -0.99
C THR A 159 41.84 19.11 0.07
N VAL A 160 42.69 20.06 -0.32
CA VAL A 160 43.51 20.84 0.64
C VAL A 160 42.62 21.75 1.48
N ILE A 161 41.62 22.38 0.87
CA ILE A 161 40.66 23.28 1.54
C ILE A 161 39.81 22.49 2.56
N VAL A 162 39.29 21.32 2.16
CA VAL A 162 38.47 20.47 3.05
C VAL A 162 39.27 19.94 4.24
N THR A 163 40.52 19.49 4.02
CA THR A 163 41.38 19.00 5.12
C THR A 163 41.77 20.14 6.08
N GLY A 164 42.05 21.35 5.56
CA GLY A 164 42.34 22.52 6.38
C GLY A 164 41.17 22.95 7.27
N MET A 165 39.94 22.94 6.73
CA MET A 165 38.75 23.26 7.53
C MET A 165 38.47 22.20 8.61
N LEU A 166 38.65 20.91 8.32
CA LEU A 166 38.46 19.84 9.31
C LEU A 166 39.45 19.95 10.48
N ALA A 167 40.70 20.33 10.22
CA ALA A 167 41.69 20.59 11.27
C ALA A 167 41.30 21.78 12.16
N LEU A 168 40.77 22.86 11.57
CA LEU A 168 40.32 24.05 12.30
C LEU A 168 39.11 23.74 13.20
N PHE A 169 38.12 23.00 12.69
CA PHE A 169 36.96 22.57 13.49
C PHE A 169 37.34 21.59 14.60
N GLY A 170 38.30 20.68 14.36
CA GLY A 170 38.84 19.80 15.40
C GLY A 170 39.53 20.56 16.53
N PHE A 171 40.32 21.58 16.20
CA PHE A 171 41.01 22.42 17.20
C PHE A 171 40.04 23.29 18.01
N LEU A 172 39.04 23.90 17.37
CA LEU A 172 37.97 24.65 18.04
C LEU A 172 37.11 23.76 18.95
N GLY A 173 36.76 22.55 18.50
CA GLY A 173 36.03 21.57 19.32
C GLY A 173 36.81 21.12 20.56
N TYR A 174 38.14 20.99 20.46
CA TYR A 174 39.00 20.62 21.60
C TYR A 174 39.10 21.74 22.66
N GLN A 175 39.17 23.01 22.24
CA GLN A 175 39.18 24.14 23.18
C GLN A 175 37.86 24.28 23.97
N ILE A 176 36.72 23.99 23.35
CA ILE A 176 35.39 24.09 23.98
C ILE A 176 35.16 23.00 25.03
N LEU A 177 35.83 21.85 24.92
CA LEU A 177 35.64 20.70 25.81
C LEU A 177 36.51 20.72 27.08
N LYS A 178 37.34 21.75 27.28
CA LYS A 178 38.29 21.79 28.40
C LYS A 178 37.79 22.49 29.67
N ASP A 179 36.69 23.24 29.58
CA ASP A 179 36.13 24.00 30.71
C ASP A 179 34.81 23.41 31.22
N LYS A 180 34.90 22.56 32.25
CA LYS A 180 34.06 22.57 33.48
C LYS A 180 34.23 21.28 34.31
N GLU A 181 34.84 21.43 35.48
CA GLU A 181 34.82 20.42 36.55
C GLU A 181 33.49 20.47 37.34
N ALA A 182 33.21 19.40 38.09
CA ALA A 182 32.01 19.25 38.92
C ALA A 182 32.20 19.81 40.35
N PRO A 183 31.11 19.96 41.13
CA PRO A 183 31.14 19.38 42.48
C PRO A 183 29.85 18.70 42.97
N LEU A 184 30.06 17.54 43.60
CA LEU A 184 29.48 16.93 44.82
C LEU A 184 28.03 17.24 45.32
N ALA A 185 27.43 16.20 45.92
CA ALA A 185 26.08 16.14 46.50
C ALA A 185 26.04 16.29 48.04
N PRO A 186 24.83 16.38 48.63
CA PRO A 186 24.61 15.93 50.02
C PRO A 186 23.48 14.88 50.17
N LYS A 187 23.54 14.14 51.28
CA LYS A 187 22.59 13.09 51.74
C LYS A 187 21.26 13.66 52.26
N ILE A 188 20.20 12.82 52.29
CA ILE A 188 19.14 12.83 53.33
C ILE A 188 18.80 11.38 53.74
N GLU A 189 18.42 11.17 55.00
CA GLU A 189 18.24 9.86 55.67
C GLU A 189 16.75 9.46 55.83
N THR A 190 16.51 8.19 56.16
CA THR A 190 15.19 7.57 56.41
C THR A 190 14.68 7.77 57.85
N PRO A 191 13.35 7.71 58.06
CA PRO A 191 12.80 7.15 59.29
C PRO A 191 11.75 6.03 59.06
N VAL A 192 11.57 5.18 60.08
CA VAL A 192 10.69 3.99 60.12
C VAL A 192 9.68 4.13 61.27
N VAL A 193 8.38 3.92 61.03
CA VAL A 193 7.33 3.62 62.04
C VAL A 193 6.23 2.78 61.34
N ALA A 194 6.19 1.46 61.50
CA ALA A 194 5.36 0.65 62.43
C ALA A 194 3.91 0.34 61.96
N ALA A 195 3.45 -0.89 62.24
CA ALA A 195 2.24 -1.49 61.66
C ALA A 195 1.08 -1.71 62.68
N PRO A 196 -0.20 -1.70 62.25
CA PRO A 196 -1.34 -2.13 63.05
C PRO A 196 -1.73 -3.61 62.85
N LYS A 197 -2.30 -4.23 63.89
CA LYS A 197 -2.75 -5.64 63.94
C LYS A 197 -4.18 -5.82 63.40
N PRO A 198 -4.53 -6.98 62.84
CA PRO A 198 -5.90 -7.48 62.75
C PRO A 198 -6.19 -8.73 63.61
N LYS A 199 -7.44 -8.85 64.07
CA LYS A 199 -8.14 -10.01 64.67
C LYS A 199 -9.65 -9.83 64.40
N PRO A 200 -10.49 -10.88 64.42
CA PRO A 200 -10.35 -12.21 63.83
C PRO A 200 -11.56 -12.56 62.89
N LYS A 201 -11.55 -13.75 62.28
CA LYS A 201 -12.65 -14.30 61.46
C LYS A 201 -13.91 -14.68 62.28
N PRO A 202 -15.13 -14.59 61.72
CA PRO A 202 -16.30 -15.38 62.11
C PRO A 202 -16.32 -16.75 61.41
N GLU A 203 -17.03 -17.72 62.00
CA GLU A 203 -17.17 -19.10 61.53
C GLU A 203 -18.45 -19.34 60.69
N ALA A 204 -18.51 -20.48 59.99
CA ALA A 204 -19.64 -20.90 59.16
C ALA A 204 -20.54 -21.92 59.87
N PRO A 205 -21.88 -21.87 59.69
CA PRO A 205 -22.79 -22.92 60.15
C PRO A 205 -22.88 -24.10 59.16
N LYS A 206 -23.17 -25.30 59.68
CA LYS A 206 -23.39 -26.55 58.91
C LYS A 206 -24.90 -26.81 58.64
N PRO A 207 -25.24 -27.67 57.67
CA PRO A 207 -26.60 -27.82 57.13
C PRO A 207 -27.37 -29.06 57.64
N GLU A 208 -28.68 -29.08 57.41
CA GLU A 208 -29.61 -30.23 57.46
C GLU A 208 -30.98 -29.81 56.86
N PRO A 209 -31.88 -30.72 56.42
CA PRO A 209 -31.66 -31.88 55.56
C PRO A 209 -32.62 -31.91 54.33
N VAL A 210 -32.50 -32.95 53.50
CA VAL A 210 -33.23 -33.16 52.23
C VAL A 210 -34.63 -33.76 52.44
N ILE A 211 -35.60 -33.36 51.62
CA ILE A 211 -36.88 -34.08 51.39
C ILE A 211 -36.99 -34.38 49.88
N VAL A 212 -37.35 -35.61 49.54
CA VAL A 212 -37.59 -36.10 48.16
C VAL A 212 -38.96 -36.76 48.11
N GLU A 213 -39.79 -36.40 47.13
CA GLU A 213 -41.01 -37.14 46.70
C GLU A 213 -41.36 -36.68 45.25
N PRO A 214 -42.19 -37.41 44.48
CA PRO A 214 -41.62 -38.15 43.34
C PRO A 214 -42.11 -37.73 41.95
N GLU A 215 -41.44 -38.29 40.94
CA GLU A 215 -41.67 -38.14 39.50
C GLU A 215 -42.94 -38.89 39.03
N PRO A 216 -43.84 -38.27 38.24
CA PRO A 216 -45.00 -38.95 37.66
C PRO A 216 -44.69 -39.59 36.29
N GLU A 217 -45.28 -40.77 36.05
CA GLU A 217 -45.15 -41.54 34.81
C GLU A 217 -45.87 -40.88 33.61
N PRO A 218 -45.46 -41.16 32.34
CA PRO A 218 -46.02 -40.52 31.16
C PRO A 218 -47.31 -41.19 30.66
N GLU A 219 -48.36 -40.38 30.43
CA GLU A 219 -49.58 -40.79 29.73
C GLU A 219 -49.47 -40.63 28.19
N PRO A 220 -50.31 -41.33 27.39
CA PRO A 220 -49.96 -41.71 26.03
C PRO A 220 -50.20 -40.64 24.93
N ILE A 221 -49.41 -40.77 23.87
CA ILE A 221 -49.41 -39.90 22.68
C ILE A 221 -50.77 -39.94 21.96
N VAL A 222 -51.44 -38.79 21.88
CA VAL A 222 -52.52 -38.52 20.91
C VAL A 222 -51.93 -37.66 19.80
N VAL A 223 -51.95 -38.17 18.57
CA VAL A 223 -51.46 -37.43 17.39
C VAL A 223 -52.49 -36.35 17.02
N ALA A 224 -52.16 -35.10 17.32
CA ALA A 224 -52.83 -33.93 16.73
C ALA A 224 -52.26 -33.65 15.33
N PRO A 225 -53.07 -33.16 14.38
CA PRO A 225 -52.60 -32.88 13.02
C PRO A 225 -51.59 -31.72 13.00
N GLU A 226 -50.68 -31.80 12.03
CA GLU A 226 -49.64 -30.82 11.75
C GLU A 226 -50.27 -29.43 11.52
N PRO A 227 -49.83 -28.37 12.24
CA PRO A 227 -50.32 -27.02 11.98
C PRO A 227 -49.83 -26.55 10.60
N GLU A 228 -50.71 -25.92 9.83
CA GLU A 228 -50.30 -25.24 8.60
C GLU A 228 -49.21 -24.20 8.93
N PRO A 229 -48.17 -24.03 8.09
CA PRO A 229 -47.14 -23.04 8.33
C PRO A 229 -47.77 -21.64 8.37
N GLU A 230 -47.50 -20.90 9.45
CA GLU A 230 -47.89 -19.49 9.52
C GLU A 230 -47.32 -18.73 8.30
N PRO A 231 -48.07 -17.78 7.72
CA PRO A 231 -47.54 -16.96 6.64
C PRO A 231 -46.26 -16.26 7.11
N GLU A 232 -45.15 -16.44 6.39
CA GLU A 232 -43.92 -15.69 6.67
C GLU A 232 -44.25 -14.20 6.74
N GLU A 233 -43.89 -13.54 7.86
CA GLU A 233 -44.08 -12.09 7.97
C GLU A 233 -43.40 -11.41 6.77
N PRO A 234 -44.08 -10.48 6.09
CA PRO A 234 -43.50 -9.82 4.92
C PRO A 234 -42.19 -9.14 5.33
N ALA A 235 -41.10 -9.49 4.64
CA ALA A 235 -39.76 -9.05 4.97
C ALA A 235 -39.74 -7.52 5.22
N PRO A 236 -39.09 -7.05 6.31
CA PRO A 236 -39.19 -5.66 6.74
C PRO A 236 -38.74 -4.70 5.64
N ASP A 237 -39.49 -3.63 5.44
CA ASP A 237 -39.15 -2.60 4.45
C ASP A 237 -37.88 -1.84 4.86
N LEU A 238 -36.76 -2.20 4.21
CA LEU A 238 -35.44 -1.62 4.42
C LEU A 238 -35.16 -0.37 3.58
N SER A 239 -36.13 0.10 2.77
CA SER A 239 -36.00 1.32 1.96
C SER A 239 -35.96 2.59 2.83
N PRO A 240 -35.52 3.76 2.32
CA PRO A 240 -35.48 5.00 3.11
C PRO A 240 -36.87 5.50 3.54
N SER A 241 -37.00 6.01 4.78
CA SER A 241 -38.27 6.55 5.29
C SER A 241 -38.78 7.76 4.50
N PRO A 242 -40.11 8.02 4.45
CA PRO A 242 -40.69 9.15 3.71
C PRO A 242 -40.09 10.52 4.05
N GLU A 243 -39.70 10.73 5.31
CA GLU A 243 -39.00 11.95 5.77
C GLU A 243 -37.64 12.11 5.09
N ILE A 244 -36.86 11.02 4.97
CA ILE A 244 -35.55 11.00 4.32
C ILE A 244 -35.67 11.28 2.83
N ILE A 245 -36.68 10.66 2.18
CA ILE A 245 -37.00 10.91 0.76
C ILE A 245 -37.39 12.39 0.55
N ALA A 246 -38.14 12.98 1.47
CA ALA A 246 -38.51 14.40 1.41
C ALA A 246 -37.29 15.32 1.61
N MET A 247 -36.37 14.99 2.53
CA MET A 247 -35.11 15.73 2.73
C MET A 247 -34.21 15.68 1.48
N GLU A 248 -34.04 14.49 0.88
CA GLU A 248 -33.27 14.31 -0.36
C GLU A 248 -33.85 15.18 -1.48
N LYS A 249 -35.17 15.09 -1.68
CA LYS A 249 -35.89 15.85 -2.70
C LYS A 249 -35.74 17.36 -2.50
N ALA A 250 -35.87 17.86 -1.27
CA ALA A 250 -35.71 19.28 -0.97
C ALA A 250 -34.30 19.80 -1.31
N ILE A 251 -33.25 19.04 -0.95
CA ILE A 251 -31.86 19.39 -1.30
C ILE A 251 -31.67 19.34 -2.82
N ARG A 252 -32.26 18.34 -3.50
CA ARG A 252 -32.20 18.20 -4.96
C ARG A 252 -32.82 19.40 -5.68
N GLU A 253 -34.02 19.79 -5.29
CA GLU A 253 -34.75 20.92 -5.88
C GLU A 253 -34.02 22.25 -5.66
N GLU A 254 -33.49 22.49 -4.45
CA GLU A 254 -32.70 23.68 -4.14
C GLU A 254 -31.33 23.69 -4.85
N ALA A 255 -30.68 22.52 -4.98
CA ALA A 255 -29.46 22.37 -5.76
C ALA A 255 -29.69 22.74 -7.23
N LEU A 256 -30.77 22.23 -7.85
CA LEU A 256 -31.18 22.60 -9.22
C LEU A 256 -31.49 24.10 -9.34
N ALA A 257 -32.24 24.66 -8.39
CA ALA A 257 -32.57 26.09 -8.34
C ALA A 257 -31.32 26.99 -8.21
N SER A 258 -30.25 26.51 -7.57
CA SER A 258 -28.97 27.24 -7.44
C SER A 258 -28.23 27.44 -8.77
N LYS A 259 -28.63 26.74 -9.85
CA LYS A 259 -27.96 26.73 -11.16
C LYS A 259 -26.46 26.36 -11.06
N GLY A 260 -26.12 25.46 -10.13
CA GLY A 260 -24.75 25.01 -9.85
C GLY A 260 -23.95 25.93 -8.93
N LYS A 261 -24.53 27.01 -8.41
CA LYS A 261 -23.89 27.91 -7.43
C LYS A 261 -24.19 27.45 -6.01
N PHE A 262 -23.53 26.39 -5.56
CA PHE A 262 -23.75 25.86 -4.22
C PHE A 262 -23.35 26.89 -3.16
N THR A 263 -24.34 27.30 -2.36
CA THR A 263 -24.14 28.25 -1.24
C THR A 263 -23.88 27.48 0.05
N GLU A 264 -23.21 28.10 1.00
CA GLU A 264 -22.97 27.54 2.34
C GLU A 264 -24.26 26.99 2.98
N LYS A 265 -25.37 27.74 2.90
CA LYS A 265 -26.70 27.33 3.37
C LYS A 265 -27.25 26.04 2.74
N LEU A 266 -26.93 25.77 1.47
CA LEU A 266 -27.30 24.52 0.79
C LEU A 266 -26.34 23.39 1.18
N LEU A 267 -25.05 23.67 1.28
CA LEU A 267 -24.03 22.70 1.69
C LEU A 267 -24.25 22.24 3.14
N ASP A 268 -24.70 23.12 4.03
CA ASP A 268 -25.05 22.80 5.41
C ASP A 268 -26.23 21.82 5.53
N LYS A 269 -27.16 21.80 4.56
CA LYS A 269 -28.31 20.88 4.57
C LYS A 269 -27.91 19.44 4.30
N TYR A 270 -26.87 19.21 3.50
CA TYR A 270 -26.47 17.87 3.07
C TYR A 270 -26.02 16.97 4.24
N PRO A 271 -25.19 17.44 5.21
CA PRO A 271 -24.89 16.67 6.40
C PRO A 271 -26.09 16.24 7.25
N TYR A 272 -27.12 17.08 7.39
CA TYR A 272 -28.32 16.71 8.15
C TYR A 272 -29.12 15.59 7.47
N TYR A 273 -29.25 15.65 6.13
CA TYR A 273 -29.83 14.54 5.35
C TYR A 273 -28.99 13.26 5.47
N ALA A 274 -27.66 13.37 5.35
CA ALA A 274 -26.77 12.22 5.41
C ALA A 274 -26.80 11.53 6.79
N GLU A 275 -26.83 12.31 7.88
CA GLU A 275 -26.99 11.78 9.24
C GLU A 275 -28.37 11.12 9.42
N ALA A 276 -29.44 11.78 8.99
CA ALA A 276 -30.79 11.23 9.08
C ALA A 276 -30.95 9.92 8.29
N TYR A 277 -30.41 9.85 7.06
CA TYR A 277 -30.38 8.64 6.23
C TYR A 277 -29.65 7.49 6.93
N VAL A 278 -28.45 7.74 7.47
CA VAL A 278 -27.65 6.70 8.16
C VAL A 278 -28.34 6.22 9.44
N ARG A 279 -29.00 7.12 10.18
CA ARG A 279 -29.78 6.75 11.37
C ARG A 279 -31.03 5.93 11.04
N ASP A 280 -31.74 6.27 9.95
CA ASP A 280 -32.89 5.49 9.45
C ASP A 280 -32.45 4.09 9.01
N TYR A 281 -31.35 4.00 8.25
CA TYR A 281 -30.75 2.74 7.80
C TYR A 281 -30.45 1.78 8.96
N VAL A 282 -29.77 2.28 10.00
CA VAL A 282 -29.37 1.51 11.19
C VAL A 282 -30.60 1.07 11.98
N LYS A 283 -31.55 1.98 12.22
CA LYS A 283 -32.80 1.71 12.94
C LYS A 283 -33.63 0.62 12.26
N LYS A 284 -33.80 0.67 10.94
CA LYS A 284 -34.58 -0.32 10.16
C LYS A 284 -33.97 -1.73 10.17
N ARG A 285 -32.69 -1.84 10.51
CA ARG A 285 -31.96 -3.10 10.65
C ARG A 285 -31.82 -3.56 12.10
N GLY A 286 -32.57 -2.96 13.03
CA GLY A 286 -32.56 -3.30 14.45
C GLY A 286 -31.33 -2.81 15.23
N GLY A 287 -30.45 -2.04 14.59
CA GLY A 287 -29.26 -1.47 15.24
C GLY A 287 -29.55 -0.15 15.96
N SER A 288 -28.62 0.24 16.83
CA SER A 288 -28.60 1.55 17.51
C SER A 288 -27.16 1.98 17.77
N PHE A 289 -26.91 3.29 17.83
CA PHE A 289 -25.61 3.81 18.28
C PHE A 289 -25.52 3.89 19.80
N SER A 290 -24.32 3.73 20.34
CA SER A 290 -24.04 3.74 21.79
C SER A 290 -24.15 5.15 22.41
N PRO A 291 -24.40 5.26 23.74
CA PRO A 291 -24.31 6.52 24.46
C PRO A 291 -22.93 7.20 24.32
N GLU A 292 -21.86 6.40 24.28
CA GLU A 292 -20.48 6.82 24.08
C GLU A 292 -20.29 7.46 22.69
N PHE A 293 -20.76 6.81 21.62
CA PHE A 293 -20.75 7.39 20.28
C PHE A 293 -21.52 8.71 20.22
N GLU A 294 -22.73 8.78 20.78
CA GLU A 294 -23.53 10.02 20.79
C GLU A 294 -22.88 11.14 21.61
N LYS A 295 -22.11 10.81 22.65
CA LYS A 295 -21.33 11.77 23.43
C LYS A 295 -20.10 12.25 22.65
N TRP A 296 -19.34 11.35 22.04
CA TRP A 296 -18.22 11.69 21.17
C TRP A 296 -18.67 12.56 19.98
N LEU A 297 -19.80 12.22 19.35
CA LEU A 297 -20.35 12.92 18.19
C LEU A 297 -20.75 14.37 18.51
N LYS A 298 -21.23 14.64 19.74
CA LYS A 298 -21.54 15.99 20.23
C LYS A 298 -20.28 16.81 20.54
N ASN A 299 -19.21 16.16 20.98
CA ASN A 299 -17.94 16.80 21.34
C ASN A 299 -17.02 17.06 20.13
N THR A 300 -17.10 16.21 19.10
CA THR A 300 -16.18 16.26 17.96
C THR A 300 -16.55 17.32 16.92
N LYS A 301 -15.54 17.97 16.35
CA LYS A 301 -15.70 18.92 15.23
C LYS A 301 -15.91 18.24 13.88
N THR A 302 -15.78 16.92 13.82
CA THR A 302 -15.80 16.12 12.59
C THR A 302 -17.13 15.41 12.35
N ASN A 303 -18.18 15.74 13.10
CA ASN A 303 -19.48 15.06 13.05
C ASN A 303 -20.07 14.99 11.63
N ARG A 304 -19.98 16.09 10.88
CA ARG A 304 -20.40 16.17 9.46
C ARG A 304 -19.66 15.18 8.57
N GLU A 305 -18.40 14.88 8.88
CA GLU A 305 -17.55 13.99 8.07
C GLU A 305 -17.92 12.50 8.26
N VAL A 306 -18.43 12.14 9.44
CA VAL A 306 -18.87 10.78 9.77
C VAL A 306 -20.01 10.33 8.84
N PHE A 307 -20.89 11.26 8.43
CA PHE A 307 -22.07 10.94 7.62
C PHE A 307 -21.96 11.42 6.17
N ALA A 308 -21.39 12.60 5.92
CA ALA A 308 -21.60 13.34 4.67
C ALA A 308 -20.44 13.28 3.66
N MET A 309 -19.38 12.50 3.92
CA MET A 309 -18.20 12.44 3.03
C MET A 309 -18.45 11.74 1.68
N PHE A 310 -19.53 10.97 1.57
CA PHE A 310 -19.85 10.11 0.42
C PHE A 310 -21.25 10.41 -0.14
N TYR A 311 -21.46 10.09 -1.42
CA TYR A 311 -22.78 10.06 -2.06
C TYR A 311 -22.96 8.71 -2.81
N PRO A 312 -24.05 7.96 -2.56
CA PRO A 312 -25.00 8.16 -1.46
C PRO A 312 -24.30 8.11 -0.09
N PRO A 313 -24.91 8.62 1.00
CA PRO A 313 -24.37 8.50 2.34
C PRO A 313 -24.04 7.04 2.68
N ASP A 314 -22.89 6.77 3.30
CA ASP A 314 -22.40 5.41 3.56
C ASP A 314 -22.49 5.09 5.07
N PRO A 315 -23.46 4.28 5.51
CA PRO A 315 -23.63 3.91 6.92
C PRO A 315 -22.41 3.24 7.52
N SER A 316 -21.56 2.60 6.70
CA SER A 316 -20.34 1.91 7.15
C SER A 316 -19.35 2.84 7.84
N VAL A 317 -19.36 4.14 7.55
CA VAL A 317 -18.47 5.10 8.23
C VAL A 317 -18.91 5.28 9.68
N ALA A 318 -20.19 5.60 9.90
CA ALA A 318 -20.72 5.85 11.23
C ALA A 318 -20.65 4.60 12.12
N THR A 319 -21.02 3.43 11.58
CA THR A 319 -20.94 2.16 12.33
C THR A 319 -19.50 1.78 12.66
N ASN A 320 -18.54 1.95 11.73
CA ASN A 320 -17.14 1.73 12.04
C ASN A 320 -16.60 2.73 13.08
N VAL A 321 -17.05 3.99 13.08
CA VAL A 321 -16.68 4.96 14.14
C VAL A 321 -17.27 4.54 15.48
N ALA A 322 -18.53 4.08 15.53
CA ALA A 322 -19.16 3.59 16.76
C ALA A 322 -18.36 2.44 17.40
N ILE A 323 -18.03 1.40 16.63
CA ILE A 323 -17.16 0.29 17.08
C ILE A 323 -15.84 0.81 17.67
N MET A 324 -15.19 1.75 16.98
CA MET A 324 -13.92 2.33 17.44
C MET A 324 -14.08 3.15 18.72
N VAL A 325 -15.19 3.88 18.90
CA VAL A 325 -15.47 4.66 20.13
C VAL A 325 -15.77 3.74 21.31
N ASP A 326 -16.55 2.68 21.08
CA ASP A 326 -16.97 1.74 22.12
C ASP A 326 -15.80 0.90 22.64
N GLU A 327 -14.89 0.46 21.75
CA GLU A 327 -13.73 -0.36 22.14
C GLU A 327 -12.51 0.47 22.64
N LEU A 328 -12.27 1.68 22.13
CA LEU A 328 -11.12 2.53 22.53
C LEU A 328 -11.45 3.50 23.69
N GLY A 329 -12.74 3.78 23.91
CA GLY A 329 -13.21 4.79 24.85
C GLY A 329 -13.03 6.24 24.37
N LEU A 330 -13.70 7.15 25.09
CA LEU A 330 -13.79 8.56 24.71
C LEU A 330 -12.45 9.30 24.68
N GLU A 331 -11.59 9.11 25.69
CA GLU A 331 -10.32 9.86 25.80
C GLU A 331 -9.41 9.59 24.60
N MET A 332 -9.24 8.32 24.23
CA MET A 332 -8.39 7.94 23.10
C MET A 332 -9.00 8.35 21.76
N THR A 333 -10.33 8.22 21.59
CA THR A 333 -11.01 8.61 20.34
C THR A 333 -11.17 10.12 20.15
N GLU A 334 -11.23 10.92 21.23
CA GLU A 334 -11.17 12.38 21.14
C GLU A 334 -9.75 12.85 20.77
N LYS A 335 -8.71 12.27 21.40
CA LYS A 335 -7.30 12.60 21.12
C LYS A 335 -6.86 12.26 19.70
N TYR A 336 -7.30 11.11 19.18
CA TYR A 336 -6.87 10.55 17.90
C TYR A 336 -8.00 10.54 16.84
N ASN A 337 -8.93 11.50 16.91
CA ASN A 337 -10.16 11.52 16.08
C ASN A 337 -9.91 11.38 14.55
N GLN A 338 -8.85 12.00 14.02
CA GLN A 338 -8.49 11.86 12.60
C GLN A 338 -8.00 10.44 12.24
N LEU A 339 -7.34 9.73 13.17
CA LEU A 339 -6.94 8.34 12.94
C LEU A 339 -8.16 7.40 13.02
N VAL A 340 -9.12 7.68 13.92
CA VAL A 340 -10.39 6.95 14.01
C VAL A 340 -11.16 7.07 12.68
N LEU A 341 -11.30 8.29 12.14
CA LEU A 341 -11.92 8.51 10.82
C LEU A 341 -11.17 7.81 9.69
N ALA A 342 -9.83 7.84 9.69
CA ALA A 342 -9.03 7.15 8.69
C ALA A 342 -9.26 5.63 8.71
N PHE A 343 -9.37 5.05 9.90
CA PHE A 343 -9.69 3.63 10.09
C PHE A 343 -11.12 3.29 9.66
N ALA A 344 -12.09 4.13 10.01
CA ALA A 344 -13.49 3.92 9.64
C ALA A 344 -13.74 4.05 8.12
N VAL A 345 -13.18 5.07 7.48
CA VAL A 345 -13.31 5.30 6.03
C VAL A 345 -12.54 4.25 5.21
N GLY A 346 -11.34 3.87 5.65
CA GLY A 346 -10.55 2.83 5.00
C GLY A 346 -11.13 1.41 5.13
N ARG A 347 -12.11 1.20 6.02
CA ARG A 347 -12.82 -0.07 6.26
C ARG A 347 -14.27 -0.11 5.80
N ARG A 348 -14.70 0.82 4.95
CA ARG A 348 -15.97 0.68 4.23
C ARG A 348 -15.90 -0.52 3.29
N GLU A 349 -17.05 -1.05 2.86
CA GLU A 349 -17.18 -2.24 2.01
C GLU A 349 -16.21 -2.22 0.81
N PHE A 350 -16.10 -1.06 0.16
CA PHE A 350 -15.24 -0.85 -1.00
C PHE A 350 -13.79 -0.46 -0.68
N GLY A 351 -13.44 -0.15 0.57
CA GLY A 351 -12.08 0.22 0.98
C GLY A 351 -11.09 -0.95 1.03
N MET A 352 -11.58 -2.19 1.08
CA MET A 352 -10.79 -3.38 1.45
C MET A 352 -10.55 -4.38 0.30
N GLY A 353 -10.44 -3.90 -0.93
CA GLY A 353 -10.18 -4.77 -2.10
C GLY A 353 -8.76 -5.33 -2.16
N ALA A 354 -8.62 -6.60 -2.53
CA ALA A 354 -7.32 -7.21 -2.84
C ALA A 354 -6.67 -6.57 -4.09
N PHE A 355 -5.34 -6.55 -4.13
CA PHE A 355 -4.54 -5.98 -5.22
C PHE A 355 -3.89 -7.09 -6.04
N ASP A 356 -4.26 -7.20 -7.31
CA ASP A 356 -3.66 -8.13 -8.27
C ASP A 356 -2.84 -7.35 -9.30
N LEU A 357 -1.55 -7.67 -9.41
CA LEU A 357 -0.59 -7.05 -10.34
C LEU A 357 -0.49 -7.79 -11.69
N THR A 358 -1.11 -8.97 -11.82
CA THR A 358 -0.65 -9.98 -12.79
C THR A 358 -0.91 -9.64 -14.26
N GLN A 359 -1.80 -8.69 -14.59
CA GLN A 359 -2.00 -8.25 -15.98
C GLN A 359 -2.04 -6.73 -16.15
N GLN A 360 -1.10 -6.23 -16.95
CA GLN A 360 -1.07 -4.86 -17.53
C GLN A 360 -0.95 -3.68 -16.55
N GLY A 361 -0.69 -3.89 -15.25
CA GLY A 361 -0.66 -2.79 -14.26
C GLY A 361 -2.00 -2.05 -14.11
N ARG A 362 -3.08 -2.67 -14.62
CA ARG A 362 -4.46 -2.21 -14.46
C ARG A 362 -5.01 -2.82 -13.19
N TYR A 363 -5.81 -2.03 -12.47
CA TYR A 363 -6.67 -2.56 -11.43
C TYR A 363 -7.66 -3.54 -12.07
N ILE A 364 -7.38 -4.85 -11.99
CA ILE A 364 -8.38 -5.88 -12.32
C ILE A 364 -9.55 -5.67 -11.36
N ASP A 365 -10.76 -5.79 -11.89
CA ASP A 365 -12.00 -5.47 -11.21
C ASP A 365 -12.27 -6.43 -10.04
N ALA A 366 -11.57 -6.24 -8.91
CA ALA A 366 -11.92 -6.85 -7.64
C ALA A 366 -13.33 -6.40 -7.21
N LEU A 367 -13.79 -5.25 -7.71
CA LEU A 367 -15.17 -4.77 -7.63
C LEU A 367 -16.15 -5.64 -8.46
N GLY A 368 -15.68 -6.39 -9.45
CA GLY A 368 -16.45 -7.39 -10.21
C GLY A 368 -16.65 -8.64 -9.37
N LYS A 369 -15.56 -9.25 -8.89
CA LYS A 369 -15.63 -10.39 -7.96
C LYS A 369 -16.34 -10.07 -6.64
N LEU A 370 -16.12 -8.89 -6.05
CA LEU A 370 -16.85 -8.45 -4.85
C LEU A 370 -18.34 -8.22 -5.14
N ARG A 371 -18.71 -7.73 -6.33
CA ARG A 371 -20.13 -7.66 -6.73
C ARG A 371 -20.72 -9.04 -7.02
N GLU A 372 -19.96 -9.99 -7.57
CA GLU A 372 -20.37 -11.39 -7.68
C GLU A 372 -20.63 -11.99 -6.28
N PHE A 373 -19.74 -11.77 -5.30
CA PHE A 373 -19.95 -12.21 -3.90
C PHE A 373 -21.11 -11.50 -3.19
N LYS A 374 -21.37 -10.23 -3.50
CA LYS A 374 -22.53 -9.49 -2.97
C LYS A 374 -23.84 -9.99 -3.58
N ASN A 375 -23.88 -10.14 -4.91
CA ASN A 375 -25.04 -10.62 -5.65
C ASN A 375 -25.35 -12.09 -5.36
N SER A 376 -24.38 -12.89 -4.91
CA SER A 376 -24.60 -14.26 -4.42
C SER A 376 -25.06 -14.34 -2.96
N GLY A 377 -25.24 -13.21 -2.26
CA GLY A 377 -25.65 -13.16 -0.86
C GLY A 377 -24.58 -13.61 0.15
N VAL A 378 -23.37 -13.95 -0.32
CA VAL A 378 -22.28 -14.50 0.51
C VAL A 378 -21.59 -13.43 1.38
N MET A 379 -21.74 -12.15 1.03
CA MET A 379 -21.03 -11.04 1.67
C MET A 379 -21.97 -9.96 2.22
N THR A 380 -22.10 -9.90 3.55
CA THR A 380 -22.85 -8.86 4.29
C THR A 380 -22.06 -7.55 4.37
N SER A 381 -22.72 -6.39 4.29
CA SER A 381 -22.01 -5.10 4.39
C SER A 381 -21.49 -4.83 5.81
N PRO A 382 -20.45 -3.98 6.00
CA PRO A 382 -19.96 -3.65 7.35
C PRO A 382 -21.02 -3.01 8.26
N ALA A 383 -21.95 -2.24 7.69
CA ALA A 383 -23.05 -1.63 8.45
C ALA A 383 -24.11 -2.66 8.86
N ASP A 384 -24.45 -3.61 7.98
CA ASP A 384 -25.37 -4.71 8.31
C ASP A 384 -24.75 -5.65 9.36
N LEU A 385 -23.44 -5.90 9.32
CA LEU A 385 -22.72 -6.66 10.35
C LEU A 385 -22.80 -5.97 11.73
N TYR A 386 -22.61 -4.65 11.77
CA TYR A 386 -22.79 -3.85 12.99
C TYR A 386 -24.22 -3.97 13.54
N CYS A 387 -25.24 -3.79 12.68
CA CYS A 387 -26.64 -3.91 13.10
C CYS A 387 -26.98 -5.32 13.63
N ALA A 388 -26.34 -6.35 13.08
CA ALA A 388 -26.45 -7.73 13.53
C ALA A 388 -25.58 -8.08 14.77
N GLY A 389 -24.89 -7.11 15.38
CA GLY A 389 -23.99 -7.34 16.52
C GLY A 389 -22.78 -8.23 16.21
N LYS A 390 -22.39 -8.35 14.93
CA LYS A 390 -21.30 -9.22 14.47
C LYS A 390 -19.97 -8.46 14.41
N PRO A 391 -18.84 -9.11 14.71
CA PRO A 391 -17.53 -8.47 14.66
C PRO A 391 -17.17 -8.01 13.22
N PRO A 392 -16.44 -6.90 13.06
CA PRO A 392 -16.04 -6.41 11.74
C PRO A 392 -15.11 -7.40 11.03
N VAL A 393 -15.47 -7.82 9.82
CA VAL A 393 -14.69 -8.82 9.06
C VAL A 393 -13.36 -8.24 8.58
N ASN A 394 -12.27 -8.98 8.84
CA ASN A 394 -10.95 -8.66 8.35
C ASN A 394 -10.67 -9.35 7.00
N TRP A 395 -10.86 -8.62 5.91
CA TRP A 395 -10.66 -9.13 4.54
C TRP A 395 -9.19 -9.21 4.09
N TYR A 396 -8.24 -8.80 4.93
CA TYR A 396 -6.82 -8.92 4.65
C TYR A 396 -6.33 -10.34 4.97
N GLY A 397 -6.40 -11.23 3.99
CA GLY A 397 -5.93 -12.61 4.14
C GLY A 397 -5.61 -13.27 2.81
N SER A 398 -4.69 -14.22 2.82
CA SER A 398 -4.47 -15.10 1.68
C SER A 398 -5.61 -16.12 1.65
N SER A 399 -6.42 -16.15 0.59
CA SER A 399 -7.24 -17.34 0.31
C SER A 399 -6.33 -18.57 0.29
N PRO A 400 -6.73 -19.71 0.86
CA PRO A 400 -5.97 -20.95 0.72
C PRO A 400 -5.80 -21.24 -0.76
N ARG A 401 -4.55 -21.36 -1.25
CA ARG A 401 -4.33 -21.93 -2.57
C ARG A 401 -4.74 -23.39 -2.49
N VAL A 402 -5.75 -23.74 -3.26
CA VAL A 402 -6.12 -25.12 -3.56
C VAL A 402 -5.21 -25.57 -4.69
N VAL A 403 -4.58 -26.73 -4.53
CA VAL A 403 -3.95 -27.46 -5.64
C VAL A 403 -4.83 -28.65 -5.99
N ASP A 404 -4.71 -29.14 -7.21
CA ASP A 404 -5.32 -30.41 -7.59
C ASP A 404 -4.67 -31.55 -6.77
N GLU A 405 -5.48 -32.30 -6.04
CA GLU A 405 -5.02 -33.38 -5.15
C GLU A 405 -4.45 -34.58 -5.91
N GLU A 406 -4.98 -34.90 -7.09
CA GLU A 406 -4.53 -36.03 -7.90
C GLU A 406 -3.16 -35.72 -8.51
N LEU A 407 -3.01 -34.52 -9.07
CA LEU A 407 -1.73 -34.04 -9.59
C LEU A 407 -0.71 -33.83 -8.46
N TYR A 408 -1.13 -33.32 -7.31
CA TYR A 408 -0.26 -33.23 -6.13
C TYR A 408 0.27 -34.62 -5.71
N LYS A 409 -0.59 -35.64 -5.65
CA LYS A 409 -0.19 -37.01 -5.29
C LYS A 409 0.82 -37.62 -6.25
N LYS A 410 0.74 -37.29 -7.55
CA LYS A 410 1.75 -37.70 -8.55
C LYS A 410 3.11 -37.04 -8.29
N VAL A 411 3.14 -35.75 -7.93
CA VAL A 411 4.38 -35.04 -7.56
C VAL A 411 4.98 -35.59 -6.25
N GLU A 412 4.15 -35.79 -5.22
CA GLU A 412 4.57 -36.38 -3.93
C GLU A 412 5.20 -37.76 -4.13
N THR A 413 4.50 -38.66 -4.83
CA THR A 413 4.97 -40.01 -5.16
C THR A 413 6.30 -40.00 -5.92
N TYR A 414 6.47 -39.05 -6.85
CA TYR A 414 7.72 -38.91 -7.61
C TYR A 414 8.90 -38.48 -6.72
N LEU A 415 8.70 -37.50 -5.84
CA LEU A 415 9.74 -37.02 -4.91
C LEU A 415 10.19 -38.13 -3.96
N ASP A 416 9.22 -38.86 -3.38
CA ASP A 416 9.47 -39.97 -2.44
C ASP A 416 10.19 -41.14 -3.11
N ASN A 417 9.73 -41.57 -4.29
CA ASN A 417 10.35 -42.67 -5.04
C ASN A 417 11.77 -42.34 -5.51
N LYS A 418 12.01 -41.10 -5.98
CA LYS A 418 13.33 -40.65 -6.42
C LYS A 418 14.25 -40.27 -5.25
N LYS A 419 13.70 -40.09 -4.05
CA LYS A 419 14.40 -39.61 -2.84
C LYS A 419 15.14 -38.28 -3.07
N ILE A 420 14.49 -37.37 -3.80
CA ILE A 420 15.04 -36.04 -4.09
C ILE A 420 14.26 -34.95 -3.36
N THR A 421 14.97 -33.90 -2.97
CA THR A 421 14.37 -32.71 -2.35
C THR A 421 13.59 -31.89 -3.37
N THR A 422 12.63 -31.08 -2.89
CA THR A 422 11.91 -30.09 -3.71
C THR A 422 12.86 -29.12 -4.42
N LYS A 423 14.00 -28.78 -3.80
CA LYS A 423 15.11 -28.04 -4.42
C LYS A 423 15.68 -28.74 -5.65
N GLN A 424 16.03 -30.02 -5.53
CA GLN A 424 16.58 -30.80 -6.64
C GLN A 424 15.54 -30.97 -7.76
N ALA A 425 14.28 -31.20 -7.40
CA ALA A 425 13.18 -31.28 -8.36
C ALA A 425 12.93 -29.95 -9.10
N TRP A 426 13.09 -28.80 -8.43
CA TRP A 426 13.00 -27.48 -9.07
C TRP A 426 14.19 -27.17 -9.98
N ILE A 427 15.42 -27.41 -9.53
CA ILE A 427 16.64 -27.22 -10.35
C ILE A 427 16.55 -28.05 -11.64
N ASN A 428 16.06 -29.28 -11.53
CA ASN A 428 15.86 -30.19 -12.65
C ASN A 428 14.42 -30.14 -13.22
N LYS A 429 13.68 -29.03 -13.09
CA LYS A 429 12.23 -28.97 -13.39
C LYS A 429 11.80 -29.54 -14.75
N TYR A 430 12.65 -29.43 -15.77
CA TYR A 430 12.42 -30.03 -17.09
C TYR A 430 12.37 -31.56 -17.02
N ASN A 431 13.35 -32.18 -16.37
CA ASN A 431 13.39 -33.63 -16.17
C ASN A 431 12.30 -34.07 -15.19
N THR A 432 12.10 -33.35 -14.07
CA THR A 432 11.02 -33.60 -13.11
C THR A 432 9.65 -33.70 -13.79
N VAL A 433 9.29 -32.69 -14.61
CA VAL A 433 8.03 -32.69 -15.36
C VAL A 433 7.99 -33.84 -16.38
N SER A 434 9.07 -34.04 -17.14
CA SER A 434 9.15 -35.09 -18.16
C SER A 434 9.13 -36.53 -17.59
N GLU A 435 9.64 -36.75 -16.37
CA GLU A 435 9.68 -38.06 -15.72
C GLU A 435 8.41 -38.37 -14.93
N ILE A 436 7.65 -37.34 -14.51
CA ILE A 436 6.29 -37.51 -13.99
C ILE A 436 5.32 -37.85 -15.14
N GLY A 437 5.50 -37.22 -16.31
CA GLY A 437 4.81 -37.61 -17.55
C GLY A 437 3.32 -37.31 -17.61
N ASP A 438 2.81 -36.43 -16.75
CA ASP A 438 1.39 -36.06 -16.68
C ASP A 438 1.14 -34.69 -17.32
N GLU A 439 0.15 -34.59 -18.22
CA GLU A 439 -0.15 -33.37 -18.98
C GLU A 439 -0.64 -32.20 -18.10
N GLY A 440 -1.23 -32.49 -16.93
CA GLY A 440 -1.63 -31.48 -15.95
C GLY A 440 -0.47 -30.85 -15.19
N ILE A 441 0.72 -31.46 -15.22
CA ILE A 441 1.93 -30.99 -14.54
C ILE A 441 2.89 -30.39 -15.57
N THR A 442 3.14 -29.09 -15.45
CA THR A 442 3.89 -28.31 -16.42
C THR A 442 5.04 -27.56 -15.76
N GLN A 443 6.00 -27.10 -16.58
CA GLN A 443 7.09 -26.23 -16.13
C GLN A 443 6.59 -24.92 -15.49
N GLY A 444 5.37 -24.47 -15.84
CA GLY A 444 4.74 -23.27 -15.30
C GLY A 444 4.02 -23.46 -13.97
N ASN A 445 3.56 -24.67 -13.64
CA ASN A 445 2.79 -24.93 -12.41
C ASN A 445 3.52 -25.82 -11.37
N ILE A 446 4.61 -26.53 -11.74
CA ILE A 446 5.37 -27.41 -10.84
C ILE A 446 5.78 -26.72 -9.52
N ALA A 447 6.07 -25.41 -9.54
CA ALA A 447 6.33 -24.63 -8.33
C ALA A 447 5.21 -24.73 -7.28
N ALA A 448 3.94 -24.72 -7.70
CA ALA A 448 2.80 -24.77 -6.79
C ALA A 448 2.70 -26.12 -6.07
N PHE A 449 2.92 -27.23 -6.77
CA PHE A 449 2.93 -28.56 -6.18
C PHE A 449 4.14 -28.77 -5.25
N LEU A 450 5.32 -28.25 -5.61
CA LEU A 450 6.50 -28.29 -4.73
C LEU A 450 6.28 -27.46 -3.46
N HIS A 451 5.61 -26.31 -3.53
CA HIS A 451 5.22 -25.55 -2.34
C HIS A 451 4.23 -26.33 -1.46
N GLU A 452 3.23 -26.98 -2.05
CA GLU A 452 2.27 -27.82 -1.31
C GLU A 452 2.97 -28.96 -0.57
N TYR A 453 3.93 -29.62 -1.22
CA TYR A 453 4.73 -30.68 -0.59
C TYR A 453 5.45 -30.17 0.65
N MET A 454 6.08 -28.99 0.55
CA MET A 454 6.75 -28.35 1.69
C MET A 454 5.78 -27.98 2.82
N TYR A 455 4.54 -27.58 2.51
CA TYR A 455 3.51 -27.33 3.53
C TYR A 455 3.06 -28.62 4.23
N ARG A 456 2.80 -29.71 3.49
CA ARG A 456 2.32 -30.98 4.08
C ARG A 456 3.40 -31.72 4.87
N HIS A 457 4.66 -31.56 4.49
CA HIS A 457 5.82 -32.13 5.17
C HIS A 457 6.40 -31.24 6.28
N ASN A 458 5.64 -30.22 6.73
CA ASN A 458 6.04 -29.27 7.79
C ASN A 458 7.37 -28.52 7.54
N GLN A 459 7.81 -28.45 6.28
CA GLN A 459 8.99 -27.68 5.87
C GLN A 459 8.66 -26.19 5.74
N LEU A 460 7.39 -25.83 5.52
CA LEU A 460 6.92 -24.44 5.52
C LEU A 460 5.66 -24.29 6.38
N ARG A 461 5.58 -23.18 7.11
CA ARG A 461 4.35 -22.81 7.82
C ARG A 461 3.29 -22.30 6.84
N ARG A 462 2.23 -23.09 6.62
CA ARG A 462 1.12 -22.69 5.72
C ARG A 462 0.38 -21.46 6.24
N LYS A 463 -0.07 -21.49 7.51
CA LYS A 463 -0.89 -20.44 8.13
C LYS A 463 -0.04 -19.23 8.53
N ARG A 464 -0.29 -18.08 7.90
CA ARG A 464 0.23 -16.77 8.33
C ARG A 464 -0.31 -16.42 9.71
N ASP A 465 0.41 -15.58 10.45
CA ASP A 465 -0.09 -15.03 11.71
C ASP A 465 -1.41 -14.27 11.49
N PRO A 466 -2.36 -14.32 12.45
CA PRO A 466 -3.64 -13.66 12.30
C PRO A 466 -3.47 -12.15 12.17
N PHE A 467 -4.32 -11.54 11.35
CA PHE A 467 -4.38 -10.08 11.29
C PHE A 467 -5.19 -9.57 12.50
N PRO A 468 -4.68 -8.57 13.24
CA PRO A 468 -5.37 -7.97 14.37
C PRO A 468 -6.69 -7.31 13.97
N THR A 469 -7.55 -7.05 14.96
CA THR A 469 -8.75 -6.21 14.81
C THR A 469 -8.36 -4.75 14.43
N PRO A 470 -9.31 -3.93 13.95
CA PRO A 470 -9.06 -2.51 13.70
C PRO A 470 -8.48 -1.81 14.93
N VAL A 471 -9.05 -2.10 16.10
CA VAL A 471 -8.73 -1.49 17.40
C VAL A 471 -7.38 -1.97 17.91
N GLU A 472 -7.08 -3.27 17.86
CA GLU A 472 -5.77 -3.80 18.25
C GLU A 472 -4.62 -3.15 17.47
N PHE A 473 -4.78 -2.96 16.14
CA PHE A 473 -3.76 -2.34 15.32
C PHE A 473 -3.67 -0.82 15.47
N PHE A 474 -4.81 -0.16 15.70
CA PHE A 474 -4.85 1.26 16.08
C PHE A 474 -4.07 1.49 17.37
N THR A 475 -4.38 0.73 18.42
CA THR A 475 -3.72 0.80 19.73
C THR A 475 -2.23 0.47 19.62
N TYR A 476 -1.84 -0.51 18.79
CA TYR A 476 -0.44 -0.77 18.46
C TYR A 476 0.27 0.46 17.86
N LEU A 477 -0.34 1.13 16.87
CA LEU A 477 0.26 2.32 16.25
C LEU A 477 0.37 3.48 17.26
N VAL A 478 -0.64 3.68 18.11
CA VAL A 478 -0.64 4.70 19.18
C VAL A 478 0.43 4.41 20.22
N ASP A 479 0.54 3.17 20.72
CA ASP A 479 1.60 2.76 21.65
C ASP A 479 2.99 3.04 21.07
N LYS A 480 3.26 2.57 19.83
CA LYS A 480 4.55 2.83 19.18
C LYS A 480 4.78 4.33 19.01
N TYR A 481 3.77 5.12 18.65
CA TYR A 481 3.88 6.57 18.48
C TYR A 481 4.26 7.29 19.77
N GLU A 482 3.51 7.06 20.86
CA GLU A 482 3.77 7.70 22.17
C GLU A 482 5.09 7.22 22.78
N ASN A 483 5.35 5.92 22.73
CA ASN A 483 6.49 5.28 23.41
C ASN A 483 7.77 5.21 22.56
N CYS A 484 7.76 5.55 21.26
CA CYS A 484 8.97 5.58 20.41
C CYS A 484 10.11 6.38 21.05
N SER A 485 9.77 7.49 21.69
CA SER A 485 10.70 8.38 22.40
C SER A 485 11.51 7.70 23.52
N LYS A 486 10.99 6.61 24.09
CA LYS A 486 11.57 5.81 25.17
C LYS A 486 12.45 4.67 24.61
N LEU A 487 12.21 4.24 23.37
CA LEU A 487 12.98 3.19 22.70
C LEU A 487 14.43 3.60 22.43
N ARG A 488 15.33 2.62 22.35
CA ARG A 488 16.75 2.78 22.04
C ARG A 488 17.19 1.77 20.98
N ASP A 489 17.99 2.21 20.01
CA ASP A 489 18.64 1.30 19.05
C ASP A 489 19.83 0.57 19.71
N VAL A 490 20.43 -0.39 18.99
CA VAL A 490 21.61 -1.14 19.47
C VAL A 490 22.83 -0.26 19.78
N ASP A 491 22.90 0.96 19.22
CA ASP A 491 23.92 1.97 19.54
C ASP A 491 23.54 2.82 20.77
N ARG A 492 22.44 2.48 21.46
CA ARG A 492 21.81 3.23 22.56
C ARG A 492 21.30 4.63 22.18
N LYS A 493 21.13 4.92 20.89
CA LYS A 493 20.56 6.20 20.42
C LYS A 493 19.04 6.16 20.56
N ARG A 494 18.43 7.32 20.81
CA ARG A 494 16.96 7.47 20.84
C ARG A 494 16.38 7.14 19.47
N VAL A 495 15.36 6.30 19.42
CA VAL A 495 14.62 6.01 18.19
C VAL A 495 13.66 7.16 17.91
N GLU A 496 13.61 7.61 16.65
CA GLU A 496 12.72 8.69 16.23
C GLU A 496 11.49 8.12 15.53
N TRP A 497 10.33 8.72 15.81
CA TRP A 497 9.14 8.46 15.02
C TRP A 497 9.33 9.06 13.62
N THR A 498 8.90 8.31 12.61
CA THR A 498 9.10 8.65 11.19
C THR A 498 7.84 8.51 10.36
N GLY A 499 6.75 8.05 10.98
CA GLY A 499 5.42 8.15 10.43
C GLY A 499 4.89 9.57 10.46
N VAL A 500 3.66 9.74 10.00
CA VAL A 500 2.93 11.00 10.16
C VAL A 500 2.51 11.19 11.63
N SER A 501 2.16 12.41 12.02
CA SER A 501 1.58 12.65 13.36
C SER A 501 0.20 12.00 13.44
N LEU A 502 -0.01 11.05 14.36
CA LEU A 502 -1.29 10.36 14.49
C LEU A 502 -2.43 11.27 15.02
N GLU A 503 -2.07 12.39 15.67
CA GLU A 503 -3.01 13.39 16.22
C GLU A 503 -3.30 14.51 15.21
N GLY A 504 -2.26 15.07 14.59
CA GLY A 504 -2.34 16.32 13.84
C GLY A 504 -2.47 16.17 12.33
N THR A 505 -2.32 14.96 11.80
CA THR A 505 -2.49 14.67 10.37
C THR A 505 -3.98 14.52 10.04
N PRO A 506 -4.50 15.14 8.96
CA PRO A 506 -5.90 14.94 8.59
C PRO A 506 -6.15 13.52 8.05
N TRP A 507 -7.33 12.97 8.34
CA TRP A 507 -7.66 11.57 8.06
C TRP A 507 -7.44 11.08 6.62
N PRO A 508 -7.62 11.88 5.53
CA PRO A 508 -7.40 11.38 4.18
C PRO A 508 -5.94 11.00 3.89
N ALA A 509 -4.98 11.57 4.62
CA ALA A 509 -3.57 11.24 4.50
C ALA A 509 -3.21 9.95 5.25
N MET A 510 -4.05 9.52 6.20
CA MET A 510 -3.83 8.34 7.04
C MET A 510 -4.61 7.11 6.61
N MET A 511 -5.48 7.19 5.59
CA MET A 511 -6.34 6.05 5.18
C MET A 511 -5.57 4.74 4.97
N ALA A 512 -4.35 4.79 4.41
CA ALA A 512 -3.53 3.59 4.20
C ALA A 512 -3.05 2.90 5.51
N LEU A 513 -3.10 3.59 6.66
CA LEU A 513 -2.85 2.99 7.97
C LEU A 513 -4.02 2.14 8.49
N SER A 514 -5.21 2.25 7.89
CA SER A 514 -6.34 1.38 8.23
C SER A 514 -6.03 -0.09 7.90
N GLU A 515 -5.10 -0.36 6.99
CA GLU A 515 -4.77 -1.73 6.60
C GLU A 515 -3.98 -2.45 7.71
N THR A 516 -4.64 -3.31 8.49
CA THR A 516 -4.00 -4.13 9.52
C THR A 516 -2.85 -4.97 8.99
N ARG A 517 -1.86 -5.24 9.84
CA ARG A 517 -0.79 -6.21 9.61
C ARG A 517 -0.59 -7.06 10.87
N PRO A 518 -0.25 -8.36 10.77
CA PRO A 518 -0.01 -9.19 11.94
C PRO A 518 1.04 -8.55 12.86
N LEU A 519 0.71 -8.36 14.15
CA LEU A 519 1.52 -7.54 15.06
C LEU A 519 2.97 -8.05 15.20
N ARG A 520 3.16 -9.37 15.15
CA ARG A 520 4.48 -10.01 15.19
C ARG A 520 5.36 -9.63 13.99
N GLU A 521 4.78 -9.44 12.80
CA GLU A 521 5.50 -8.94 11.62
C GLU A 521 5.88 -7.46 11.80
N CYS A 522 4.99 -6.66 12.38
CA CYS A 522 5.25 -5.26 12.70
C CYS A 522 6.39 -5.11 13.72
N ASP A 523 6.39 -5.90 14.80
CA ASP A 523 7.49 -5.90 15.77
C ASP A 523 8.81 -6.36 15.13
N SER A 524 8.77 -7.36 14.24
CA SER A 524 9.96 -7.76 13.46
C SER A 524 10.51 -6.62 12.57
N VAL A 525 9.67 -5.69 12.09
CA VAL A 525 10.10 -4.46 11.40
C VAL A 525 10.75 -3.49 12.39
N TRP A 526 10.21 -3.34 13.60
CA TRP A 526 10.80 -2.48 14.66
C TRP A 526 12.14 -3.01 15.18
N GLU A 527 12.28 -4.32 15.40
CA GLU A 527 13.56 -4.97 15.76
C GLU A 527 14.65 -4.67 14.72
N ARG A 528 14.33 -4.77 13.42
CA ARG A 528 15.23 -4.38 12.32
C ARG A 528 15.53 -2.88 12.33
N TYR A 529 14.54 -2.02 12.57
CA TYR A 529 14.76 -0.58 12.63
C TYR A 529 15.69 -0.18 13.80
N MET A 530 15.57 -0.86 14.94
CA MET A 530 16.45 -0.71 16.11
C MET A 530 17.82 -1.39 15.94
N GLY A 531 18.08 -2.08 14.81
CA GLY A 531 19.36 -2.74 14.51
C GLY A 531 19.56 -4.10 15.22
N GLN A 532 18.54 -4.63 15.89
CA GLN A 532 18.62 -5.87 16.67
C GLN A 532 18.82 -7.12 15.78
N ARG A 533 18.44 -7.04 14.50
CA ARG A 533 18.65 -8.10 13.48
C ARG A 533 19.81 -7.81 12.51
N GLY A 534 20.77 -6.97 12.89
CA GLY A 534 22.03 -6.77 12.15
C GLY A 534 22.25 -5.34 11.60
N PRO A 535 23.40 -5.09 10.95
CA PRO A 535 23.86 -3.76 10.59
C PRO A 535 23.16 -3.17 9.36
N THR A 536 21.88 -2.77 9.49
CA THR A 536 21.22 -1.83 8.57
C THR A 536 19.99 -1.20 9.21
N ARG A 537 19.78 0.10 8.99
CA ARG A 537 18.52 0.78 9.37
C ARG A 537 17.44 0.50 8.33
N LEU A 538 16.42 -0.27 8.71
CA LEU A 538 15.19 -0.60 7.95
C LEU A 538 15.42 -1.25 6.56
N TRP A 539 15.12 -2.53 6.44
CA TRP A 539 15.11 -3.21 5.14
C TRP A 539 13.78 -2.99 4.41
N LEU A 540 13.77 -2.09 3.43
CA LEU A 540 12.62 -1.84 2.54
C LEU A 540 12.60 -2.75 1.31
N TYR A 541 13.66 -3.54 1.10
CA TYR A 541 13.89 -4.38 -0.08
C TYR A 541 14.54 -5.69 0.35
N GLY A 542 14.09 -6.79 -0.25
CA GLY A 542 14.81 -8.07 -0.24
C GLY A 542 15.69 -8.21 -1.49
N PRO A 543 16.25 -9.41 -1.75
CA PRO A 543 16.94 -9.71 -2.99
C PRO A 543 16.02 -9.51 -4.22
N TYR A 544 16.48 -8.81 -5.25
CA TYR A 544 15.73 -8.73 -6.51
C TYR A 544 15.97 -9.99 -7.34
N ARG A 545 14.94 -10.80 -7.58
CA ARG A 545 15.01 -12.09 -8.30
C ARG A 545 13.78 -12.29 -9.20
N MET A 546 13.98 -12.90 -10.36
CA MET A 546 12.88 -13.33 -11.25
C MET A 546 12.48 -14.78 -10.94
N ASP A 547 11.25 -15.17 -11.30
CA ASP A 547 10.75 -16.55 -11.10
C ASP A 547 11.47 -17.60 -11.98
N ASP A 548 12.21 -17.16 -13.01
CA ASP A 548 12.98 -17.97 -13.95
C ASP A 548 14.51 -17.90 -13.74
N ASP A 549 14.98 -17.35 -12.62
CA ASP A 549 16.40 -17.28 -12.27
C ASP A 549 17.05 -18.69 -12.26
N LYS A 550 18.31 -18.75 -12.69
CA LYS A 550 19.09 -20.01 -12.78
C LYS A 550 19.53 -20.51 -11.41
N GLU A 551 19.71 -19.59 -10.45
CA GLU A 551 19.76 -19.98 -9.05
C GLU A 551 18.34 -20.24 -8.57
N PRO A 552 18.08 -21.34 -7.84
CA PRO A 552 16.75 -21.60 -7.30
C PRO A 552 16.29 -20.43 -6.43
N PRO A 553 14.99 -20.04 -6.47
CA PRO A 553 14.42 -19.11 -5.51
C PRO A 553 14.80 -19.51 -4.09
N ILE A 554 15.07 -18.51 -3.24
CA ILE A 554 15.57 -18.71 -1.87
C ILE A 554 14.70 -19.68 -1.05
N LEU A 555 13.40 -19.74 -1.38
CA LEU A 555 12.42 -20.69 -0.88
C LEU A 555 12.91 -22.16 -0.92
N PHE A 556 13.70 -22.54 -1.92
CA PHE A 556 14.34 -23.85 -2.05
C PHE A 556 15.84 -23.85 -1.70
N SER A 557 16.48 -22.69 -1.52
CA SER A 557 17.95 -22.62 -1.41
C SER A 557 18.47 -22.56 0.02
N PHE A 558 17.66 -22.14 0.98
CA PHE A 558 17.94 -22.08 2.42
C PHE A 558 17.16 -23.14 3.19
N ASP A 559 17.66 -23.52 4.38
CA ASP A 559 16.81 -24.18 5.38
C ASP A 559 15.60 -23.29 5.63
N PRO A 560 14.37 -23.79 5.43
CA PRO A 560 13.20 -22.96 5.57
C PRO A 560 13.00 -22.65 7.05
N ASP A 561 13.11 -21.38 7.42
CA ASP A 561 12.67 -20.91 8.74
C ASP A 561 11.18 -21.30 8.93
N PRO A 562 10.86 -22.24 9.85
CA PRO A 562 9.51 -22.74 10.04
C PRO A 562 8.66 -21.76 10.87
N GLU A 563 9.25 -20.70 11.42
CA GLU A 563 8.57 -19.73 12.28
C GLU A 563 7.61 -18.82 11.47
N TRP A 564 7.91 -18.59 10.19
CA TRP A 564 7.23 -17.62 9.33
C TRP A 564 6.57 -18.25 8.11
N SER A 565 5.32 -17.86 7.84
CA SER A 565 4.63 -18.25 6.61
C SER A 565 5.24 -17.56 5.39
N ARG A 566 5.21 -18.23 4.22
CA ARG A 566 5.59 -17.68 2.91
C ARG A 566 5.01 -16.28 2.66
N GLU A 567 3.79 -16.03 3.16
CA GLU A 567 3.09 -14.78 2.91
C GLU A 567 3.42 -13.65 3.91
N SER A 568 4.25 -13.92 4.93
CA SER A 568 4.71 -12.90 5.90
C SER A 568 5.72 -11.93 5.29
N ASN A 569 5.88 -10.77 5.92
CA ASN A 569 6.83 -9.75 5.50
C ASN A 569 8.30 -10.22 5.59
N GLU A 570 8.64 -10.94 6.66
CA GLU A 570 9.97 -11.50 6.97
C GLU A 570 10.36 -12.49 5.89
N ARG A 571 9.42 -13.35 5.49
CA ARG A 571 9.68 -14.41 4.52
C ARG A 571 9.82 -13.84 3.11
N LYS A 572 8.99 -12.86 2.72
CA LYS A 572 9.14 -12.08 1.47
C LYS A 572 10.46 -11.32 1.42
N LEU A 573 10.86 -10.71 2.54
CA LEU A 573 12.11 -9.97 2.68
C LEU A 573 13.35 -10.87 2.56
N HIS A 574 13.27 -12.10 3.08
CA HIS A 574 14.32 -13.11 2.94
C HIS A 574 14.36 -13.73 1.54
N GLU A 575 13.20 -14.16 1.01
CA GLU A 575 13.08 -14.83 -0.30
C GLU A 575 13.42 -13.90 -1.46
N GLY A 576 13.02 -12.64 -1.36
CA GLY A 576 13.13 -11.68 -2.43
C GLY A 576 12.08 -11.89 -3.53
N GLY A 577 12.30 -11.24 -4.67
CA GLY A 577 11.42 -11.31 -5.84
C GLY A 577 11.50 -10.06 -6.70
N VAL A 578 10.55 -9.92 -7.62
CA VAL A 578 10.47 -8.78 -8.54
C VAL A 578 9.88 -7.53 -7.87
N CYS A 579 9.70 -6.47 -8.65
CA CYS A 579 9.11 -5.18 -8.25
C CYS A 579 7.82 -5.31 -7.39
N GLY A 580 6.91 -6.22 -7.73
CA GLY A 580 5.70 -6.47 -6.92
C GLY A 580 6.01 -6.90 -5.47
N THR A 581 6.93 -7.85 -5.28
CA THR A 581 7.36 -8.30 -3.95
C THR A 581 8.09 -7.18 -3.20
N MET A 582 8.95 -6.42 -3.89
CA MET A 582 9.64 -5.27 -3.31
C MET A 582 8.65 -4.19 -2.83
N SER A 583 7.60 -3.90 -3.60
CA SER A 583 6.55 -2.95 -3.20
C SER A 583 5.85 -3.43 -1.92
N LEU A 584 5.49 -4.70 -1.83
CA LEU A 584 4.84 -5.28 -0.65
C LEU A 584 5.72 -5.22 0.61
N ILE A 585 7.02 -5.54 0.50
CA ILE A 585 7.98 -5.44 1.63
C ILE A 585 8.04 -3.99 2.13
N SER A 586 8.19 -3.03 1.21
CA SER A 586 8.27 -1.62 1.55
C SER A 586 6.95 -1.09 2.17
N ARG A 587 5.79 -1.46 1.59
CA ARG A 587 4.45 -1.14 2.10
C ARG A 587 4.26 -1.58 3.55
N ASN A 588 4.50 -2.86 3.83
CA ASN A 588 4.31 -3.44 5.17
C ASN A 588 5.24 -2.75 6.18
N SER A 589 6.50 -2.55 5.80
CA SER A 589 7.52 -1.93 6.65
C SER A 589 7.26 -0.45 6.93
N GLN A 590 6.56 0.24 6.03
CA GLN A 590 6.11 1.63 6.21
C GLN A 590 4.86 1.72 7.10
N ILE A 591 3.83 0.90 6.83
CA ILE A 591 2.60 0.86 7.63
C ILE A 591 2.90 0.51 9.10
N ALA A 592 3.78 -0.47 9.35
CA ALA A 592 4.21 -0.85 10.71
C ALA A 592 4.89 0.29 11.50
N ARG A 593 5.31 1.36 10.83
CA ARG A 593 5.95 2.58 11.39
C ARG A 593 5.06 3.82 11.32
N GLY A 594 3.77 3.66 11.02
CA GLY A 594 2.83 4.77 10.86
C GLY A 594 3.09 5.67 9.65
N ILE A 595 3.78 5.15 8.63
CA ILE A 595 3.94 5.82 7.33
C ILE A 595 2.82 5.33 6.41
N PRO A 596 1.85 6.19 6.00
CA PRO A 596 0.73 5.79 5.15
C PRO A 596 1.22 5.39 3.75
N ALA A 597 1.17 4.09 3.45
CA ALA A 597 1.75 3.53 2.23
C ALA A 597 0.78 2.58 1.51
N ALA A 598 0.52 2.85 0.24
CA ALA A 598 -0.46 2.17 -0.59
C ALA A 598 0.20 1.49 -1.81
N PRO A 599 -0.30 0.35 -2.28
CA PRO A 599 0.25 -0.31 -3.45
C PRO A 599 -0.01 0.52 -4.72
N ALA A 600 0.96 0.52 -5.63
CA ALA A 600 0.91 1.21 -6.90
C ALA A 600 1.48 0.34 -8.03
N GLY A 601 1.23 0.73 -9.28
CA GLY A 601 1.69 -0.04 -10.43
C GLY A 601 1.82 0.79 -11.71
N GLN A 602 2.54 0.22 -12.66
CA GLN A 602 2.65 0.62 -14.06
C GLN A 602 2.56 -0.68 -14.90
N PRO A 603 2.31 -0.62 -16.22
CA PRO A 603 2.26 -1.82 -17.04
C PRO A 603 3.55 -2.65 -16.94
N GLY A 604 3.46 -3.86 -16.37
CA GLY A 604 4.59 -4.77 -16.15
C GLY A 604 5.50 -4.42 -14.97
N HIS A 605 5.12 -3.46 -14.10
CA HIS A 605 5.99 -2.98 -13.01
C HIS A 605 5.18 -2.61 -11.75
N GLY A 606 5.71 -2.96 -10.57
CA GLY A 606 5.04 -2.78 -9.28
C GLY A 606 5.77 -1.74 -8.44
N ASN A 607 5.03 -0.76 -7.91
CA ASN A 607 5.55 0.42 -7.22
C ASN A 607 4.83 0.66 -5.90
N LEU A 608 5.26 1.68 -5.15
CA LEU A 608 4.63 2.09 -3.90
C LEU A 608 4.25 3.57 -3.94
N MET A 609 3.07 3.93 -3.45
CA MET A 609 2.72 5.31 -3.12
C MET A 609 2.79 5.52 -1.61
N THR A 610 3.37 6.63 -1.19
CA THR A 610 3.47 7.04 0.22
C THR A 610 2.90 8.45 0.35
N THR A 611 1.95 8.64 1.25
CA THR A 611 1.43 9.97 1.60
C THR A 611 2.25 10.53 2.76
N ASN A 612 2.90 11.66 2.54
CA ASN A 612 3.74 12.33 3.52
C ASN A 612 2.98 13.52 4.09
N PHE A 613 3.03 13.72 5.41
CA PHE A 613 2.48 14.88 6.08
C PHE A 613 3.41 15.33 7.22
N GLY A 614 3.63 16.64 7.32
CA GLY A 614 4.41 17.26 8.40
C GLY A 614 4.31 18.78 8.35
N GLY A 615 5.15 19.50 9.11
CA GLY A 615 5.15 20.97 9.14
C GLY A 615 5.42 21.66 7.79
N ASN A 616 5.81 20.90 6.77
CA ASN A 616 5.97 21.32 5.38
C ASN A 616 4.67 21.29 4.54
N GLY A 617 3.63 20.58 5.02
CA GLY A 617 2.43 20.25 4.25
C GLY A 617 2.33 18.76 3.88
N CYS A 618 1.42 18.46 2.97
CA CYS A 618 1.07 17.13 2.46
C CYS A 618 1.57 16.93 1.03
N TRP A 619 2.21 15.80 0.71
CA TRP A 619 2.55 15.43 -0.66
C TRP A 619 2.63 13.91 -0.86
N LEU A 620 2.36 13.48 -2.09
CA LEU A 620 2.54 12.09 -2.50
C LEU A 620 3.98 11.87 -2.98
N SER A 621 4.63 10.81 -2.52
CA SER A 621 5.83 10.27 -3.15
C SER A 621 5.53 8.90 -3.76
N VAL A 622 6.10 8.64 -4.94
CA VAL A 622 6.05 7.30 -5.55
C VAL A 622 7.45 6.69 -5.47
N GLY A 623 7.56 5.56 -4.79
CA GLY A 623 8.78 4.80 -4.62
C GLY A 623 8.85 3.63 -5.60
N GLN A 624 10.08 3.18 -5.87
CA GLN A 624 10.45 2.18 -6.88
C GLN A 624 10.29 2.76 -8.29
N SER A 625 11.36 2.67 -9.10
CA SER A 625 11.58 3.50 -10.31
C SER A 625 10.32 3.68 -11.17
N VAL A 626 9.83 4.91 -11.29
CA VAL A 626 8.64 5.24 -12.07
C VAL A 626 9.00 5.76 -13.47
N ASP A 627 8.15 5.46 -14.45
CA ASP A 627 8.08 6.22 -15.71
C ASP A 627 7.48 7.63 -15.47
N THR A 628 6.15 7.74 -15.37
CA THR A 628 5.45 9.02 -15.12
C THR A 628 4.26 8.85 -14.17
N LEU A 629 3.80 9.93 -13.52
CA LEU A 629 2.55 9.86 -12.72
C LEU A 629 1.37 9.46 -13.61
N LYS A 630 1.30 9.99 -14.84
CA LYS A 630 0.27 9.65 -15.83
C LYS A 630 0.14 8.15 -16.11
N ALA A 631 1.28 7.45 -16.21
CA ALA A 631 1.34 5.99 -16.42
C ALA A 631 1.10 5.18 -15.14
N THR A 632 1.11 5.81 -13.96
CA THR A 632 1.02 5.15 -12.66
C THR A 632 -0.43 5.03 -12.20
N THR A 633 -0.78 3.85 -11.69
CA THR A 633 -2.02 3.56 -10.96
C THR A 633 -1.73 3.33 -9.48
N GLY A 634 -2.70 3.61 -8.62
CA GLY A 634 -2.56 3.48 -7.17
C GLY A 634 -3.89 3.16 -6.48
N PHE A 635 -3.82 2.60 -5.29
CA PHE A 635 -5.03 2.18 -4.56
C PHE A 635 -5.94 3.35 -4.17
N TRP A 636 -7.11 3.43 -4.79
CA TRP A 636 -8.12 4.44 -4.46
C TRP A 636 -8.94 3.99 -3.25
N TYR A 637 -8.79 4.69 -2.11
CA TYR A 637 -9.53 4.40 -0.87
C TYR A 637 -10.93 5.04 -0.83
N LEU A 638 -11.14 6.18 -1.51
CA LEU A 638 -12.44 6.88 -1.47
C LEU A 638 -13.51 6.19 -2.34
N ARG A 639 -13.16 5.60 -3.49
CA ARG A 639 -14.03 4.77 -4.37
C ARG A 639 -15.44 5.33 -4.64
N ASP A 640 -15.58 6.63 -4.61
CA ASP A 640 -16.83 7.40 -4.65
C ASP A 640 -17.06 8.10 -6.00
N SER A 641 -16.23 7.77 -6.98
CA SER A 641 -16.29 8.30 -8.34
C SER A 641 -16.04 7.21 -9.35
N LYS A 642 -16.91 7.15 -10.36
CA LYS A 642 -16.75 6.34 -11.57
C LYS A 642 -16.07 7.11 -12.71
N ALA A 643 -15.58 8.33 -12.46
CA ALA A 643 -14.90 9.12 -13.49
C ALA A 643 -13.68 8.37 -14.03
N ALA A 644 -13.37 8.60 -15.31
CA ALA A 644 -12.20 7.98 -15.93
C ALA A 644 -10.92 8.37 -15.16
N ARG A 645 -10.00 7.41 -15.00
CA ARG A 645 -8.69 7.60 -14.35
C ARG A 645 -8.71 7.87 -12.83
N THR A 646 -9.82 7.64 -12.12
CA THR A 646 -9.89 7.76 -10.64
C THR A 646 -8.88 6.89 -9.88
N GLY A 647 -8.39 5.81 -10.49
CA GLY A 647 -7.30 4.97 -9.96
C GLY A 647 -5.88 5.41 -10.36
N ASN A 648 -5.70 6.52 -11.07
CA ASN A 648 -4.38 7.01 -11.51
C ASN A 648 -3.72 7.95 -10.49
N ALA A 649 -2.40 8.09 -10.57
CA ALA A 649 -1.62 8.81 -9.57
C ALA A 649 -1.92 10.31 -9.49
N GLU A 650 -2.43 10.95 -10.55
CA GLU A 650 -2.85 12.35 -10.47
C GLU A 650 -4.02 12.56 -9.49
N TYR A 651 -4.96 11.62 -9.34
CA TYR A 651 -6.03 11.72 -8.34
C TYR A 651 -5.49 11.64 -6.91
N GLN A 652 -4.50 10.77 -6.69
CA GLN A 652 -3.83 10.61 -5.41
C GLN A 652 -2.99 11.86 -5.06
N SER A 653 -2.32 12.43 -6.06
CA SER A 653 -1.57 13.69 -5.94
C SER A 653 -2.50 14.87 -5.69
N GLY A 654 -3.62 14.98 -6.41
CA GLY A 654 -4.65 16.00 -6.19
C GLY A 654 -5.27 15.90 -4.80
N LEU A 655 -5.59 14.69 -4.33
CA LEU A 655 -6.07 14.46 -2.97
C LEU A 655 -5.03 14.92 -1.94
N ALA A 656 -3.77 14.52 -2.06
CA ALA A 656 -2.70 14.96 -1.15
C ALA A 656 -2.48 16.49 -1.18
N LEU A 657 -2.47 17.11 -2.37
CA LEU A 657 -2.31 18.55 -2.52
C LEU A 657 -3.50 19.33 -1.94
N SER A 658 -4.73 18.82 -2.06
CA SER A 658 -5.93 19.39 -1.43
C SER A 658 -5.77 19.58 0.08
N MET A 659 -5.00 18.73 0.76
CA MET A 659 -4.82 18.75 2.21
C MET A 659 -3.94 19.91 2.71
N ASN A 660 -3.33 20.65 1.79
CA ASN A 660 -2.58 21.88 2.07
C ASN A 660 -3.47 23.13 2.02
N LEU A 661 -4.69 23.02 1.50
CA LEU A 661 -5.68 24.08 1.46
C LEU A 661 -6.24 24.35 2.87
N ASP A 662 -7.20 25.26 2.93
CA ASP A 662 -8.10 25.35 4.07
C ASP A 662 -8.87 24.03 4.25
N TYR A 663 -8.96 23.51 5.48
CA TYR A 663 -9.62 22.23 5.74
C TYR A 663 -11.12 22.30 5.44
N GLU A 664 -11.78 23.41 5.79
CA GLU A 664 -13.20 23.62 5.51
C GLU A 664 -13.47 23.74 4.01
N LYS A 665 -12.51 24.27 3.23
CA LYS A 665 -12.61 24.26 1.76
C LYS A 665 -12.46 22.86 1.18
N PHE A 666 -11.58 22.03 1.73
CA PHE A 666 -11.47 20.63 1.31
C PHE A 666 -12.79 19.88 1.57
N ILE A 667 -13.31 19.92 2.80
CA ILE A 667 -14.56 19.26 3.17
C ILE A 667 -15.76 19.86 2.41
N GLY A 668 -15.87 21.18 2.33
CA GLY A 668 -16.91 21.88 1.55
C GLY A 668 -16.89 21.56 0.05
N SER A 669 -15.71 21.37 -0.55
CA SER A 669 -15.59 20.92 -1.94
C SER A 669 -16.09 19.48 -2.14
N ARG A 670 -15.93 18.61 -1.13
CA ARG A 670 -16.47 17.24 -1.11
C ARG A 670 -18.00 17.27 -1.00
N PHE A 671 -18.56 18.06 -0.10
CA PHE A 671 -20.01 18.23 0.01
C PHE A 671 -20.61 18.85 -1.25
N SER A 672 -19.93 19.80 -1.88
CA SER A 672 -20.33 20.39 -3.17
C SER A 672 -20.41 19.34 -4.28
N MET A 673 -19.43 18.42 -4.36
CA MET A 673 -19.47 17.30 -5.29
C MET A 673 -20.61 16.32 -4.96
N ASN A 674 -20.86 16.05 -3.68
CA ASN A 674 -21.95 15.15 -3.25
C ASN A 674 -23.34 15.75 -3.55
N VAL A 675 -23.54 17.05 -3.35
CA VAL A 675 -24.76 17.78 -3.76
C VAL A 675 -24.92 17.80 -5.28
N TYR A 676 -23.84 17.93 -6.04
CA TYR A 676 -23.87 17.76 -7.51
C TYR A 676 -24.31 16.35 -7.92
N LYS A 677 -23.75 15.30 -7.31
CA LYS A 677 -24.13 13.90 -7.57
C LYS A 677 -25.59 13.63 -7.18
N LEU A 678 -26.07 14.19 -6.06
CA LEU A 678 -27.47 14.16 -5.62
C LEU A 678 -28.41 14.89 -6.59
N ALA A 679 -28.00 16.02 -7.16
CA ALA A 679 -28.78 16.70 -8.20
C ALA A 679 -28.99 15.81 -9.44
N ALA A 680 -27.96 15.03 -9.82
CA ALA A 680 -27.98 14.12 -10.97
C ALA A 680 -28.77 12.82 -10.75
N GLY A 681 -28.83 12.31 -9.52
CA GLY A 681 -29.48 11.03 -9.19
C GLY A 681 -31.01 11.10 -9.20
N SER A 682 -31.64 9.94 -9.39
CA SER A 682 -33.06 9.71 -9.06
C SER A 682 -33.16 8.82 -7.81
N SER A 683 -34.19 9.05 -6.99
CA SER A 683 -34.40 8.49 -5.64
C SER A 683 -34.79 7.01 -5.60
N SER A 684 -34.16 6.17 -6.42
CA SER A 684 -34.42 4.72 -6.53
C SER A 684 -33.22 3.91 -7.05
N ALA A 685 -32.04 4.52 -7.23
CA ALA A 685 -30.86 3.88 -7.82
C ALA A 685 -30.02 3.06 -6.81
N GLU A 686 -30.64 2.22 -5.98
CA GLU A 686 -29.95 1.39 -4.97
C GLU A 686 -29.07 0.26 -5.55
N SER A 687 -29.13 -0.02 -6.86
CA SER A 687 -28.47 -1.20 -7.45
C SER A 687 -27.39 -0.94 -8.52
N SER A 688 -27.32 0.25 -9.14
CA SER A 688 -26.37 0.48 -10.26
C SER A 688 -25.25 1.49 -9.94
N GLY A 689 -25.51 2.48 -9.07
CA GLY A 689 -24.62 3.63 -8.88
C GLY A 689 -24.32 4.39 -10.18
N GLU A 690 -25.19 4.29 -11.18
CA GLU A 690 -25.06 5.00 -12.44
C GLU A 690 -25.49 6.45 -12.25
N ILE A 691 -24.49 7.31 -12.04
CA ILE A 691 -24.65 8.74 -12.28
C ILE A 691 -24.89 8.89 -13.79
N ALA A 692 -26.14 9.05 -14.19
CA ALA A 692 -26.48 9.41 -15.55
C ALA A 692 -25.91 10.80 -15.85
N SER A 693 -24.71 10.84 -16.47
CA SER A 693 -23.99 12.07 -16.84
C SER A 693 -24.79 13.02 -17.74
N ASN A 694 -25.91 12.54 -18.28
CA ASN A 694 -26.77 13.22 -19.23
C ASN A 694 -28.05 13.80 -18.58
N ALA A 695 -28.24 13.65 -17.26
CA ALA A 695 -29.45 14.09 -16.56
C ALA A 695 -29.49 15.59 -16.20
N LEU A 696 -28.34 16.27 -16.18
CA LEU A 696 -28.22 17.68 -15.77
C LEU A 696 -27.88 18.61 -16.95
N PRO A 697 -28.39 19.85 -16.98
CA PRO A 697 -28.03 20.82 -18.01
C PRO A 697 -26.52 21.10 -18.07
N GLN A 698 -25.94 21.22 -19.26
CA GLN A 698 -24.50 21.44 -19.46
C GLN A 698 -23.96 22.68 -18.69
N GLU A 699 -24.70 23.79 -18.71
CA GLU A 699 -24.32 25.02 -17.99
C GLU A 699 -24.46 24.89 -16.47
N PHE A 700 -25.35 24.02 -15.97
CA PHE A 700 -25.41 23.66 -14.56
C PHE A 700 -24.13 22.94 -14.15
N THR A 701 -23.76 21.88 -14.89
CA THR A 701 -22.54 21.10 -14.62
C THR A 701 -21.29 21.97 -14.71
N LYS A 702 -21.15 22.81 -15.74
CA LYS A 702 -20.03 23.77 -15.87
C LYS A 702 -19.93 24.70 -14.67
N THR A 703 -21.05 25.26 -14.21
CA THR A 703 -21.09 26.17 -13.06
C THR A 703 -20.73 25.43 -11.77
N ALA A 704 -21.31 24.25 -11.54
CA ALA A 704 -21.02 23.40 -10.38
C ALA A 704 -19.53 23.02 -10.30
N MET A 705 -18.93 22.54 -11.39
CA MET A 705 -17.52 22.15 -11.40
C MET A 705 -16.60 23.36 -11.17
N ARG A 706 -16.87 24.52 -11.78
CA ARG A 706 -16.10 25.74 -11.53
C ARG A 706 -16.25 26.26 -10.09
N THR A 707 -17.42 26.08 -9.46
CA THR A 707 -17.61 26.36 -8.02
C THR A 707 -16.76 25.43 -7.15
N ILE A 708 -16.73 24.12 -7.42
CA ILE A 708 -15.89 23.15 -6.70
C ILE A 708 -14.40 23.49 -6.86
N ILE A 709 -13.95 23.77 -8.09
CA ILE A 709 -12.55 24.10 -8.42
C ILE A 709 -12.10 25.40 -7.73
N LYS A 710 -12.98 26.39 -7.57
CA LYS A 710 -12.67 27.65 -6.88
C LYS A 710 -12.29 27.46 -5.41
N ASP A 711 -12.89 26.49 -4.73
CA ASP A 711 -12.56 26.16 -3.34
C ASP A 711 -11.47 25.11 -3.22
N ASN A 712 -11.43 24.14 -4.15
CA ASN A 712 -10.39 23.13 -4.24
C ASN A 712 -9.92 22.92 -5.69
N PRO A 713 -8.88 23.64 -6.15
CA PRO A 713 -8.37 23.49 -7.51
C PRO A 713 -7.59 22.18 -7.72
N PHE A 714 -7.38 21.37 -6.67
CA PHE A 714 -6.79 20.03 -6.77
C PHE A 714 -7.84 18.92 -6.90
N TYR A 715 -9.13 19.26 -7.01
CA TYR A 715 -10.22 18.29 -7.16
C TYR A 715 -10.24 17.71 -8.58
N THR A 716 -9.47 16.65 -8.81
CA THR A 716 -9.23 16.06 -10.14
C THR A 716 -10.50 15.61 -10.87
N GLU A 717 -11.49 15.08 -10.15
CA GLU A 717 -12.81 14.72 -10.72
C GLU A 717 -13.51 15.94 -11.36
N ALA A 718 -13.46 17.11 -10.71
CA ALA A 718 -14.14 18.30 -11.21
C ALA A 718 -13.50 18.81 -12.52
N TRP A 719 -12.17 18.70 -12.66
CA TRP A 719 -11.47 19.07 -13.90
C TRP A 719 -11.82 18.15 -15.06
N TYR A 720 -11.88 16.83 -14.86
CA TYR A 720 -12.23 15.91 -15.93
C TYR A 720 -13.71 16.01 -16.31
N THR A 721 -14.62 16.16 -15.34
CA THR A 721 -16.05 16.43 -15.62
C THR A 721 -16.23 17.76 -16.35
N LEU A 722 -15.51 18.83 -15.95
CA LEU A 722 -15.57 20.13 -16.64
C LEU A 722 -15.03 20.04 -18.07
N PHE A 723 -13.89 19.37 -18.27
CA PHE A 723 -13.35 19.15 -19.61
C PHE A 723 -14.35 18.40 -20.49
N GLN A 724 -14.98 17.31 -20.00
CA GLN A 724 -16.02 16.56 -20.75
C GLN A 724 -17.23 17.42 -21.18
N MET A 725 -17.50 18.53 -20.49
CA MET A 725 -18.56 19.48 -20.86
C MET A 725 -18.10 20.57 -21.84
N GLU A 726 -16.82 20.69 -22.13
CA GLU A 726 -16.26 21.57 -23.17
C GLU A 726 -15.96 20.74 -24.44
N PRO A 727 -15.76 21.37 -25.61
CA PRO A 727 -15.36 20.66 -26.82
C PRO A 727 -14.13 19.78 -26.58
N GLN A 728 -14.21 18.49 -26.93
CA GLN A 728 -13.12 17.51 -26.75
C GLN A 728 -12.00 17.68 -27.78
N ASP A 729 -11.78 18.90 -28.25
CA ASP A 729 -10.89 19.24 -29.36
C ASP A 729 -9.69 20.07 -28.88
N LEU A 730 -8.74 20.42 -29.74
CA LEU A 730 -7.57 21.21 -29.33
C LEU A 730 -7.91 22.63 -28.88
N MET A 731 -9.04 23.21 -29.33
CA MET A 731 -9.49 24.54 -28.89
C MET A 731 -10.11 24.50 -27.49
N GLY A 732 -10.96 23.51 -27.20
CA GLY A 732 -11.49 23.26 -25.86
C GLY A 732 -10.41 22.80 -24.88
N ALA A 733 -9.46 21.97 -25.33
CA ALA A 733 -8.28 21.62 -24.55
C ALA A 733 -7.42 22.84 -24.22
N ARG A 734 -7.22 23.77 -25.17
CA ARG A 734 -6.53 25.04 -24.90
C ARG A 734 -7.22 25.83 -23.79
N LYS A 735 -8.52 26.08 -23.92
CA LYS A 735 -9.32 26.77 -22.91
C LYS A 735 -9.17 26.11 -21.53
N MET A 736 -9.27 24.78 -21.47
CA MET A 736 -9.14 24.03 -20.22
C MET A 736 -7.74 24.07 -19.62
N VAL A 737 -6.68 24.00 -20.43
CA VAL A 737 -5.30 24.15 -19.96
C VAL A 737 -5.04 25.58 -19.46
N GLU A 738 -5.58 26.61 -20.12
CA GLU A 738 -5.53 27.99 -19.66
C GLU A 738 -6.27 28.15 -18.31
N GLU A 739 -7.49 27.63 -18.15
CA GLU A 739 -8.24 27.62 -16.87
C GLU A 739 -7.48 26.87 -15.75
N VAL A 740 -6.84 25.73 -16.05
CA VAL A 740 -6.00 24.98 -15.09
C VAL A 740 -4.77 25.81 -14.66
N ARG A 741 -4.06 26.43 -15.60
CA ARG A 741 -2.85 27.23 -15.32
C ARG A 741 -3.19 28.52 -14.55
N GLU A 742 -4.38 29.09 -14.74
CA GLU A 742 -4.89 30.22 -13.94
C GLU A 742 -5.21 29.79 -12.50
N ALA A 743 -5.92 28.66 -12.32
CA ALA A 743 -6.30 28.14 -11.00
C ALA A 743 -5.10 27.60 -10.19
N LEU A 744 -4.06 27.09 -10.87
CA LEU A 744 -2.86 26.48 -10.28
C LEU A 744 -1.56 27.13 -10.82
N PRO A 745 -1.26 28.39 -10.46
CA PRO A 745 -0.16 29.15 -11.05
C PRO A 745 1.22 28.80 -10.44
N ASP A 746 2.24 28.63 -11.29
CA ASP A 746 3.60 28.22 -10.91
C ASP A 746 4.28 29.15 -9.85
N GLY A 747 5.26 28.59 -9.13
CA GLY A 747 6.23 29.35 -8.35
C GLY A 747 5.70 29.97 -7.05
N MET A 748 5.60 31.31 -7.00
CA MET A 748 5.10 32.03 -5.81
C MET A 748 3.55 32.09 -5.77
N GLY A 749 2.89 31.93 -6.91
CA GLY A 749 1.42 31.91 -7.00
C GLY A 749 0.82 30.79 -6.16
N ILE A 750 1.21 29.54 -6.45
CA ILE A 750 0.72 28.36 -5.72
C ILE A 750 0.96 28.42 -4.21
N ARG A 751 2.05 29.07 -3.77
CA ARG A 751 2.39 29.20 -2.34
C ARG A 751 1.34 30.00 -1.54
N LYS A 752 0.47 30.76 -2.21
CA LYS A 752 -0.64 31.48 -1.59
C LYS A 752 -1.86 30.60 -1.30
N LEU A 753 -1.99 29.45 -1.98
CA LEU A 753 -3.07 28.49 -1.74
C LEU A 753 -2.82 27.67 -0.45
N TRP A 754 -1.55 27.51 -0.08
CA TRP A 754 -1.13 26.76 1.10
C TRP A 754 -1.50 27.50 2.39
N LYS A 755 -2.53 26.98 3.08
CA LYS A 755 -2.93 27.41 4.43
C LYS A 755 -2.41 26.51 5.55
N THR A 756 -1.61 25.48 5.23
CA THR A 756 -0.94 24.51 6.12
C THR A 756 -1.17 24.76 7.61
N ARG A 757 -1.92 23.88 8.28
CA ARG A 757 -2.24 23.95 9.72
C ARG A 757 -0.98 24.21 10.56
N LYS A 758 -0.71 25.47 10.93
CA LYS A 758 0.36 25.89 11.85
C LYS A 758 0.09 25.51 13.32
N TYR A 759 -0.92 24.68 13.57
CA TYR A 759 -1.68 24.68 14.82
C TYR A 759 -1.89 23.29 15.44
N VAL A 760 -0.95 22.36 15.23
CA VAL A 760 -0.80 21.18 16.10
C VAL A 760 0.70 20.97 16.35
N SER A 761 1.12 20.99 17.62
CA SER A 761 2.54 20.89 18.00
C SER A 761 3.19 19.58 17.54
N SER A 762 2.43 18.48 17.49
CA SER A 762 2.91 17.16 17.08
C SER A 762 3.20 17.01 15.57
N VAL A 763 2.83 17.97 14.74
CA VAL A 763 3.15 18.00 13.29
C VAL A 763 4.55 18.57 13.00
N GLY A 764 5.15 19.26 13.99
CA GLY A 764 6.47 19.86 13.89
C GLY A 764 6.54 21.10 12.99
N HIS A 765 7.74 21.67 12.88
CA HIS A 765 8.00 22.84 12.04
C HIS A 765 8.43 22.44 10.63
N GLY A 766 7.94 23.17 9.61
CA GLY A 766 8.42 23.03 8.24
C GLY A 766 9.86 23.51 8.05
N ASP A 767 10.60 22.85 7.17
CA ASP A 767 11.94 23.23 6.75
C ASP A 767 11.91 24.18 5.53
N LYS A 768 13.09 24.63 5.09
CA LYS A 768 13.20 25.50 3.92
C LYS A 768 12.87 24.80 2.59
N LYS A 769 12.96 23.46 2.53
CA LYS A 769 12.81 22.68 1.29
C LYS A 769 11.36 22.28 1.01
N GLY A 770 10.50 22.17 2.02
CA GLY A 770 9.10 21.77 1.87
C GLY A 770 8.31 22.59 0.87
N LYS A 771 8.52 23.91 0.84
CA LYS A 771 7.85 24.82 -0.11
C LYS A 771 8.24 24.55 -1.56
N ASP A 772 9.46 24.07 -1.79
CA ASP A 772 9.93 23.71 -3.13
C ASP A 772 9.42 22.30 -3.50
N ILE A 773 9.34 21.37 -2.55
CA ILE A 773 8.71 20.05 -2.72
C ILE A 773 7.24 20.21 -3.12
N LEU A 774 6.44 21.00 -2.39
CA LEU A 774 5.02 21.25 -2.72
C LEU A 774 4.85 21.94 -4.08
N ALA A 775 5.68 22.93 -4.40
CA ALA A 775 5.62 23.63 -5.68
C ALA A 775 5.96 22.70 -6.85
N ASN A 776 7.00 21.87 -6.72
CA ASN A 776 7.36 20.86 -7.72
C ASN A 776 6.27 19.78 -7.85
N HIS A 777 5.69 19.32 -6.74
CA HIS A 777 4.61 18.33 -6.77
C HIS A 777 3.34 18.88 -7.44
N THR A 778 3.01 20.15 -7.22
CA THR A 778 1.91 20.81 -7.92
C THR A 778 2.21 21.00 -9.40
N LYS A 779 3.44 21.40 -9.77
CA LYS A 779 3.83 21.49 -11.18
C LYS A 779 3.68 20.16 -11.90
N GLU A 780 4.07 19.06 -11.24
CA GLU A 780 3.89 17.71 -11.78
C GLU A 780 2.41 17.33 -11.92
N TYR A 781 1.57 17.61 -10.92
CA TYR A 781 0.11 17.42 -10.99
C TYR A 781 -0.52 18.18 -12.17
N VAL A 782 -0.21 19.48 -12.30
CA VAL A 782 -0.70 20.33 -13.40
C VAL A 782 -0.22 19.79 -14.76
N ASN A 783 1.06 19.45 -14.87
CA ASN A 783 1.63 18.92 -16.11
C ASN A 783 0.95 17.60 -16.53
N VAL A 784 0.65 16.68 -15.60
CA VAL A 784 -0.14 15.47 -15.90
C VAL A 784 -1.54 15.84 -16.38
N LEU A 785 -2.25 16.69 -15.64
CA LEU A 785 -3.63 17.06 -15.94
C LEU A 785 -3.76 17.67 -17.34
N CYS A 786 -2.92 18.67 -17.66
CA CYS A 786 -2.86 19.28 -18.99
C CYS A 786 -2.53 18.27 -20.09
N SER A 787 -1.66 17.29 -19.81
CA SER A 787 -1.23 16.28 -20.78
C SER A 787 -2.26 15.16 -21.00
N VAL A 788 -3.12 14.88 -20.03
CA VAL A 788 -4.27 13.98 -20.21
C VAL A 788 -5.38 14.68 -21.00
N ILE A 789 -5.65 15.96 -20.72
CA ILE A 789 -6.58 16.80 -21.49
C ILE A 789 -6.14 16.85 -22.97
N LEU A 790 -4.87 17.14 -23.23
CA LEU A 790 -4.29 17.14 -24.58
C LEU A 790 -4.31 15.75 -25.24
N GLU A 791 -3.98 14.67 -24.54
CA GLU A 791 -4.05 13.32 -25.10
C GLU A 791 -5.46 12.97 -25.58
N ASN A 792 -6.48 13.34 -24.81
CA ASN A 792 -7.87 13.06 -25.14
C ASN A 792 -8.35 13.92 -26.32
N ALA A 793 -7.90 15.17 -26.42
CA ALA A 793 -8.17 16.01 -27.58
C ALA A 793 -7.49 15.52 -28.87
N LEU A 794 -6.27 14.97 -28.77
CA LEU A 794 -5.55 14.38 -29.89
C LEU A 794 -6.16 13.07 -30.42
N LYS A 795 -7.05 12.41 -29.66
CA LYS A 795 -7.80 11.23 -30.13
C LYS A 795 -8.99 11.60 -31.01
N GLN A 796 -9.45 12.86 -30.97
CA GLN A 796 -10.58 13.32 -31.78
C GLN A 796 -10.11 13.75 -33.17
N ASN A 797 -10.84 13.34 -34.21
CA ASN A 797 -10.54 13.73 -35.59
C ASN A 797 -11.15 15.10 -35.90
N ASN A 798 -10.33 16.16 -35.84
CA ASN A 798 -10.78 17.54 -35.98
C ASN A 798 -10.10 18.26 -37.17
N GLU A 799 -10.90 18.99 -37.95
CA GLU A 799 -10.41 19.86 -39.02
C GLU A 799 -10.55 21.33 -38.63
N TYR A 800 -9.42 22.02 -38.47
CA TYR A 800 -9.39 23.47 -38.29
C TYR A 800 -8.98 24.20 -39.57
N LYS A 801 -9.42 25.46 -39.68
CA LYS A 801 -8.95 26.38 -40.72
C LYS A 801 -7.48 26.73 -40.47
N THR A 802 -6.74 27.09 -41.53
CA THR A 802 -5.29 27.33 -41.47
C THR A 802 -4.87 28.37 -40.43
N PHE A 803 -5.67 29.42 -40.21
CA PHE A 803 -5.38 30.44 -39.19
C PHE A 803 -5.54 29.90 -37.75
N GLN A 804 -6.51 29.02 -37.51
CA GLN A 804 -6.71 28.37 -36.21
C GLN A 804 -5.56 27.39 -35.91
N TRP A 805 -5.08 26.65 -36.92
CA TRP A 805 -3.86 25.84 -36.78
C TRP A 805 -2.64 26.69 -36.45
N ALA A 806 -2.49 27.88 -37.05
CA ALA A 806 -1.39 28.79 -36.73
C ALA A 806 -1.48 29.36 -35.30
N GLU A 807 -2.68 29.65 -34.82
CA GLU A 807 -2.94 30.09 -33.45
C GLU A 807 -2.62 28.97 -32.44
N LEU A 808 -3.18 27.77 -32.64
CA LEU A 808 -2.89 26.57 -31.84
C LEU A 808 -1.40 26.24 -31.82
N MET A 809 -0.73 26.30 -32.98
CA MET A 809 0.72 26.08 -33.10
C MET A 809 1.52 27.06 -32.23
N SER A 810 1.10 28.32 -32.13
CA SER A 810 1.78 29.32 -31.29
C SER A 810 1.66 28.99 -29.79
N TRP A 811 0.44 28.68 -29.34
CA TRP A 811 0.16 28.29 -27.96
C TRP A 811 0.87 26.98 -27.58
N LEU A 812 0.74 25.93 -28.39
CA LEU A 812 1.37 24.62 -28.18
C LEU A 812 2.91 24.69 -28.16
N LYS A 813 3.51 25.66 -28.86
CA LYS A 813 4.95 25.93 -28.80
C LYS A 813 5.41 26.48 -27.44
N SER A 814 4.51 27.11 -26.67
CA SER A 814 4.78 27.48 -25.26
C SER A 814 4.57 26.27 -24.35
N GLU A 815 3.37 25.66 -24.39
CA GLU A 815 3.02 24.55 -23.49
C GLU A 815 4.02 23.37 -23.62
N SER A 816 4.56 23.10 -24.82
CA SER A 816 5.62 22.09 -25.04
C SER A 816 7.01 22.42 -24.47
N LYS A 817 7.21 23.62 -23.90
CA LYS A 817 8.39 23.98 -23.11
C LYS A 817 8.11 23.97 -21.61
N ASP A 818 6.91 24.39 -21.24
CA ASP A 818 6.49 24.58 -19.84
C ASP A 818 6.11 23.25 -19.17
N ASN A 819 5.69 22.27 -19.98
CA ASN A 819 5.24 20.95 -19.61
C ASN A 819 6.27 19.86 -19.96
N SER A 820 6.54 18.97 -19.00
CA SER A 820 7.54 17.89 -19.08
C SER A 820 7.09 16.67 -19.89
N TYR A 821 5.81 16.55 -20.20
CA TYR A 821 5.19 15.40 -20.83
C TYR A 821 5.21 15.46 -22.37
N PRO A 822 5.11 14.31 -23.09
CA PRO A 822 5.26 14.28 -24.54
C PRO A 822 4.06 14.84 -25.32
N GLU A 823 2.85 14.85 -24.76
CA GLU A 823 1.62 15.19 -25.49
C GLU A 823 1.56 16.66 -25.97
N PRO A 824 1.92 17.68 -25.17
CA PRO A 824 2.12 19.04 -25.66
C PRO A 824 3.04 19.15 -26.88
N LYS A 825 4.14 18.39 -26.89
CA LYS A 825 5.08 18.37 -28.01
C LYS A 825 4.50 17.67 -29.24
N ALA A 826 3.78 16.56 -29.05
CA ALA A 826 3.10 15.85 -30.13
C ALA A 826 1.99 16.72 -30.76
N ALA A 827 1.18 17.41 -29.93
CA ALA A 827 0.20 18.39 -30.39
C ALA A 827 0.85 19.54 -31.16
N TYR A 828 1.96 20.11 -30.66
CA TYR A 828 2.72 21.15 -31.38
C TYR A 828 3.19 20.66 -32.75
N GLN A 829 3.69 19.41 -32.83
CA GLN A 829 4.14 18.78 -34.06
C GLN A 829 3.00 18.57 -35.08
N ILE A 830 1.83 18.11 -34.62
CA ILE A 830 0.62 17.98 -35.45
C ILE A 830 0.17 19.35 -35.97
N ALA A 831 0.05 20.35 -35.08
CA ALA A 831 -0.37 21.70 -35.46
C ALA A 831 0.62 22.35 -36.44
N TYR A 832 1.92 22.15 -36.26
CA TYR A 832 2.94 22.60 -37.20
C TYR A 832 2.80 21.92 -38.58
N ALA A 833 2.59 20.60 -38.62
CA ALA A 833 2.41 19.88 -39.89
C ALA A 833 1.15 20.32 -40.64
N LYS A 834 0.03 20.50 -39.93
CA LYS A 834 -1.24 20.98 -40.50
C LYS A 834 -1.17 22.45 -40.93
N ALA A 835 -0.45 23.31 -40.20
CA ALA A 835 -0.27 24.72 -40.56
C ALA A 835 0.69 24.94 -41.75
N GLN A 836 1.77 24.13 -41.87
CA GLN A 836 2.77 24.28 -42.93
C GLN A 836 2.47 23.49 -44.21
N GLY A 837 1.66 22.43 -44.11
CA GLY A 837 1.37 21.48 -45.18
C GLY A 837 2.41 20.36 -45.27
N THR A 838 1.94 19.11 -45.30
CA THR A 838 2.78 17.89 -45.36
C THR A 838 3.74 17.89 -46.54
N ASP A 839 3.28 18.23 -47.75
CA ASP A 839 4.11 18.28 -48.96
C ASP A 839 5.27 19.28 -48.86
N ARG A 840 5.08 20.38 -48.10
CA ARG A 840 6.13 21.37 -47.87
C ARG A 840 7.19 20.80 -46.94
N LEU A 841 6.79 20.17 -45.84
CA LEU A 841 7.71 19.55 -44.89
C LEU A 841 8.46 18.36 -45.50
N LYS A 842 7.78 17.51 -46.29
CA LYS A 842 8.40 16.38 -46.99
C LYS A 842 9.50 16.88 -47.94
N ARG A 843 9.21 17.92 -48.73
CA ARG A 843 10.21 18.60 -49.58
C ARG A 843 11.37 19.23 -48.79
N THR A 844 11.15 19.74 -47.58
CA THR A 844 12.23 20.22 -46.70
C THR A 844 13.17 19.07 -46.31
N VAL A 845 12.61 17.96 -45.82
CA VAL A 845 13.37 16.77 -45.42
C VAL A 845 14.12 16.18 -46.63
N ASP A 846 13.44 15.93 -47.75
CA ASP A 846 14.04 15.38 -48.97
C ASP A 846 15.19 16.25 -49.51
N ARG A 847 15.01 17.58 -49.52
CA ARG A 847 16.04 18.52 -50.00
C ARG A 847 17.26 18.52 -49.08
N GLY A 848 17.05 18.55 -47.77
CA GLY A 848 18.12 18.49 -46.79
C GLY A 848 18.88 17.16 -46.85
N PHE A 849 18.16 16.05 -46.98
CA PHE A 849 18.73 14.71 -47.10
C PHE A 849 19.54 14.55 -48.41
N LYS A 850 18.98 14.95 -49.56
CA LYS A 850 19.70 14.93 -50.85
C LYS A 850 20.97 15.80 -50.84
N LYS A 851 20.94 16.97 -50.18
CA LYS A 851 22.15 17.78 -49.95
C LYS A 851 23.19 17.04 -49.11
N ALA A 852 22.79 16.41 -48.02
CA ALA A 852 23.69 15.64 -47.16
C ALA A 852 24.31 14.44 -47.91
N VAL A 853 23.50 13.63 -48.60
CA VAL A 853 23.96 12.51 -49.44
C VAL A 853 24.99 12.99 -50.46
N ASN A 854 24.71 14.08 -51.18
CA ASN A 854 25.66 14.65 -52.15
C ASN A 854 26.95 15.18 -51.51
N PHE A 855 26.90 15.74 -50.29
CA PHE A 855 28.09 16.19 -49.56
C PHE A 855 29.01 15.02 -49.18
N TYR A 856 28.45 13.88 -48.77
CA TYR A 856 29.22 12.69 -48.39
C TYR A 856 29.62 11.79 -49.57
N ARG A 857 29.26 12.11 -50.81
CA ARG A 857 29.81 11.43 -52.02
C ARG A 857 31.31 11.67 -52.22
N ASN A 858 31.89 12.66 -51.55
CA ASN A 858 33.32 12.90 -51.55
C ASN A 858 33.93 12.35 -50.25
N ASP A 859 34.79 11.34 -50.36
CA ASP A 859 35.42 10.65 -49.23
C ASP A 859 36.20 11.59 -48.29
N SER A 860 36.69 12.74 -48.79
CA SER A 860 37.35 13.76 -47.93
C SER A 860 36.42 14.28 -46.81
N ASN A 861 35.11 14.23 -47.05
CA ASN A 861 34.06 14.76 -46.19
C ASN A 861 33.54 13.74 -45.16
N ALA A 862 34.01 12.49 -45.15
CA ALA A 862 33.48 11.41 -44.30
C ALA A 862 33.44 11.70 -42.79
N LEU A 863 34.24 12.65 -42.30
CA LEU A 863 34.26 13.12 -40.90
C LEU A 863 33.87 14.61 -40.75
N ALA A 864 33.53 15.28 -41.84
CA ALA A 864 33.06 16.67 -41.85
C ALA A 864 31.54 16.73 -41.68
N ALA A 865 31.00 17.90 -41.35
CA ALA A 865 29.56 18.15 -41.31
C ALA A 865 29.15 19.12 -42.45
N PRO A 866 28.07 18.84 -43.19
CA PRO A 866 27.55 19.77 -44.19
C PRO A 866 27.04 21.04 -43.50
N LYS A 867 27.54 22.22 -43.92
CA LYS A 867 27.14 23.51 -43.34
C LYS A 867 25.74 23.95 -43.77
N ASP A 868 25.33 23.61 -45.01
CA ASP A 868 24.09 24.08 -45.63
C ASP A 868 22.89 23.12 -45.43
N VAL A 869 22.95 22.31 -44.38
CA VAL A 869 21.95 21.30 -44.00
C VAL A 869 21.57 21.52 -42.54
N ASP A 870 20.40 22.15 -42.32
CA ASP A 870 19.83 22.28 -40.99
C ASP A 870 19.22 20.95 -40.53
N GLN A 871 20.03 20.16 -39.84
CA GLN A 871 19.61 18.87 -39.30
C GLN A 871 18.54 19.02 -38.22
N GLN A 872 18.41 20.18 -37.56
CA GLN A 872 17.43 20.39 -36.50
C GLN A 872 16.05 20.66 -37.08
N ASP A 873 15.95 21.50 -38.11
CA ASP A 873 14.72 21.74 -38.88
C ASP A 873 14.26 20.46 -39.61
N MET A 874 15.19 19.71 -40.22
CA MET A 874 14.89 18.39 -40.79
C MET A 874 14.37 17.41 -39.74
N SER A 875 14.98 17.35 -38.55
CA SER A 875 14.53 16.45 -37.47
C SER A 875 13.12 16.79 -37.00
N PHE A 876 12.85 18.08 -36.81
CA PHE A 876 11.55 18.54 -36.35
C PHE A 876 10.46 18.36 -37.42
N SER A 877 10.77 18.65 -38.68
CA SER A 877 9.89 18.38 -39.83
C SER A 877 9.59 16.89 -39.97
N LEU A 878 10.58 16.02 -39.78
CA LEU A 878 10.38 14.56 -39.81
C LEU A 878 9.51 14.07 -38.65
N ASP A 879 9.79 14.48 -37.41
CA ASP A 879 8.93 14.15 -36.26
C ASP A 879 7.48 14.60 -36.52
N ALA A 880 7.27 15.80 -37.08
CA ALA A 880 5.96 16.34 -37.38
C ALA A 880 5.22 15.56 -38.48
N LEU A 881 5.91 15.15 -39.54
CA LEU A 881 5.36 14.26 -40.57
C LEU A 881 4.99 12.89 -40.00
N CYS A 882 5.77 12.34 -39.07
CA CYS A 882 5.50 11.05 -38.43
C CYS A 882 4.20 11.05 -37.60
N MET A 883 3.68 12.22 -37.22
CA MET A 883 2.42 12.37 -36.49
C MET A 883 1.19 12.45 -37.40
N VAL A 884 1.34 12.73 -38.70
CA VAL A 884 0.21 13.03 -39.60
C VAL A 884 0.18 12.28 -40.93
N LEU A 885 1.30 11.69 -41.37
CA LEU A 885 1.32 10.90 -42.61
C LEU A 885 0.76 9.48 -42.40
N PRO A 886 0.04 8.92 -43.39
CA PRO A 886 -0.34 7.51 -43.41
C PRO A 886 0.89 6.58 -43.32
N LYS A 887 0.76 5.45 -42.63
CA LYS A 887 1.89 4.53 -42.36
C LYS A 887 2.45 3.89 -43.63
N ASP A 888 1.58 3.63 -44.60
CA ASP A 888 1.86 3.09 -45.93
C ASP A 888 2.70 4.04 -46.80
N GLU A 889 2.56 5.36 -46.63
CA GLU A 889 3.47 6.35 -47.24
C GLU A 889 4.76 6.53 -46.42
N LEU A 890 4.60 6.63 -45.10
CA LEU A 890 5.64 7.03 -44.16
C LEU A 890 6.74 5.97 -43.99
N ILE A 891 6.38 4.69 -43.87
CA ILE A 891 7.33 3.60 -43.61
C ILE A 891 8.29 3.37 -44.80
N PRO A 892 7.83 3.26 -46.07
CA PRO A 892 8.73 3.13 -47.21
C PRO A 892 9.65 4.33 -47.39
N TRP A 893 9.13 5.56 -47.24
CA TRP A 893 9.91 6.80 -47.36
C TRP A 893 11.02 6.90 -46.31
N MET A 894 10.73 6.56 -45.05
CA MET A 894 11.76 6.49 -44.01
C MET A 894 12.77 5.35 -44.23
N LYS A 895 12.32 4.20 -44.76
CA LYS A 895 13.20 3.07 -45.08
C LYS A 895 14.22 3.45 -46.16
N GLU A 896 13.77 4.08 -47.24
CA GLU A 896 14.64 4.58 -48.31
C GLU A 896 15.72 5.52 -47.75
N MET A 897 15.34 6.48 -46.89
CA MET A 897 16.30 7.39 -46.24
C MET A 897 17.26 6.67 -45.29
N LEU A 898 16.84 5.62 -44.59
CA LEU A 898 17.72 4.83 -43.70
C LEU A 898 18.74 4.03 -44.51
N ASP A 899 18.27 3.26 -45.49
CA ASP A 899 19.08 2.34 -46.29
C ASP A 899 20.08 3.12 -47.20
N THR A 900 19.78 4.37 -47.55
CA THR A 900 20.66 5.26 -48.33
C THR A 900 21.47 6.26 -47.49
N CYS A 901 21.34 6.26 -46.16
CA CYS A 901 22.03 7.23 -45.29
C CYS A 901 23.56 6.99 -45.26
N PRO A 902 24.42 7.99 -45.56
CA PRO A 902 25.88 7.85 -45.43
C PRO A 902 26.33 7.78 -43.97
N ASP A 903 27.33 6.96 -43.64
CA ASP A 903 27.80 6.78 -42.25
C ASP A 903 28.26 8.09 -41.58
N GLY A 904 28.88 9.01 -42.32
CA GLY A 904 29.24 10.35 -41.83
C GLY A 904 28.05 11.25 -41.51
N PHE A 905 26.87 10.97 -42.06
CA PHE A 905 25.60 11.64 -41.70
C PHE A 905 24.86 10.92 -40.57
N LYS A 906 25.19 9.66 -40.28
CA LYS A 906 24.69 8.90 -39.12
C LYS A 906 25.40 9.32 -37.84
N TYR A 907 26.74 9.36 -37.88
CA TYR A 907 27.61 9.55 -36.71
C TYR A 907 28.78 10.49 -37.02
N LYS A 908 29.22 11.22 -35.98
CA LYS A 908 30.51 11.92 -35.96
C LYS A 908 31.36 11.48 -34.77
N PRO A 909 32.70 11.55 -34.85
CA PRO A 909 33.55 11.31 -33.69
C PRO A 909 33.27 12.35 -32.58
N LYS A 910 33.11 11.87 -31.35
CA LYS A 910 33.09 12.69 -30.12
C LYS A 910 34.49 12.72 -29.50
N ASN A 911 35.21 11.60 -29.57
CA ASN A 911 36.62 11.43 -29.24
C ASN A 911 37.14 10.14 -29.93
N LYS A 912 38.40 9.73 -29.68
CA LYS A 912 39.00 8.51 -30.28
C LYS A 912 38.33 7.17 -29.91
N LYS A 913 37.33 7.16 -29.01
CA LYS A 913 36.65 5.97 -28.48
C LYS A 913 35.12 6.00 -28.60
N GLU A 914 34.53 7.17 -28.80
CA GLU A 914 33.08 7.37 -28.82
C GLU A 914 32.64 8.19 -30.03
N THR A 915 31.53 7.80 -30.64
CA THR A 915 30.78 8.61 -31.62
C THR A 915 29.63 9.33 -30.94
N LYS A 916 29.15 10.40 -31.59
CA LYS A 916 27.88 11.04 -31.31
C LYS A 916 26.98 10.88 -32.53
N ILE A 917 25.76 10.39 -32.31
CA ILE A 917 24.72 10.31 -33.35
C ILE A 917 24.31 11.71 -33.79
N HIS A 918 24.00 11.87 -35.09
CA HIS A 918 23.47 13.12 -35.63
C HIS A 918 21.96 13.28 -35.33
N PRO A 919 21.47 14.50 -35.05
CA PRO A 919 20.06 14.73 -34.69
C PRO A 919 19.06 14.11 -35.67
N PHE A 920 19.25 14.35 -36.98
CA PHE A 920 18.33 13.84 -38.00
C PHE A 920 18.30 12.31 -38.05
N TYR A 921 19.47 11.66 -38.06
CA TYR A 921 19.53 10.20 -38.04
C TYR A 921 18.94 9.63 -36.75
N SER A 922 19.14 10.30 -35.60
CA SER A 922 18.52 9.90 -34.33
C SER A 922 16.99 9.99 -34.36
N ALA A 923 16.41 11.01 -35.00
CA ALA A 923 14.97 11.15 -35.18
C ALA A 923 14.44 10.08 -36.15
N LEU A 924 15.09 9.91 -37.29
CA LEU A 924 14.74 8.92 -38.32
C LEU A 924 14.77 7.49 -37.77
N THR A 925 15.84 7.07 -37.10
CA THR A 925 15.89 5.74 -36.49
C THR A 925 14.83 5.58 -35.39
N LYS A 926 14.59 6.60 -34.57
CA LYS A 926 13.59 6.54 -33.49
C LYS A 926 12.18 6.33 -34.03
N ASN A 927 11.77 7.15 -35.01
CA ASN A 927 10.41 7.11 -35.57
C ASN A 927 10.19 5.89 -36.48
N TYR A 928 11.22 5.44 -37.21
CA TYR A 928 11.12 4.19 -37.96
C TYR A 928 11.00 2.99 -37.03
N MET A 929 11.84 2.91 -36.00
CA MET A 929 11.80 1.83 -35.02
C MET A 929 10.54 1.83 -34.15
N SER A 930 9.76 2.90 -34.03
CA SER A 930 8.48 2.83 -33.33
C SER A 930 7.37 2.18 -34.17
N LEU A 931 7.53 2.10 -35.50
CA LEU A 931 6.51 1.65 -36.44
C LEU A 931 6.71 0.22 -36.98
N VAL A 932 7.93 -0.33 -36.94
CA VAL A 932 8.27 -1.64 -37.54
C VAL A 932 8.35 -2.79 -36.52
N ASP A 933 8.42 -4.03 -37.01
CA ASP A 933 8.51 -5.25 -36.18
C ASP A 933 9.87 -5.46 -35.50
N GLY A 934 9.97 -6.53 -34.70
CA GLY A 934 11.17 -6.89 -33.92
C GLY A 934 12.39 -7.30 -34.76
N SER A 935 12.19 -7.86 -35.96
CA SER A 935 13.27 -8.24 -36.86
C SER A 935 13.92 -7.01 -37.49
N GLU A 936 13.12 -6.07 -37.99
CA GLU A 936 13.61 -4.84 -38.62
C GLU A 936 14.23 -3.89 -37.57
N LYS A 937 13.64 -3.81 -36.36
CA LYS A 937 14.29 -3.17 -35.19
C LYS A 937 15.69 -3.73 -34.90
N SER A 938 15.90 -5.03 -35.12
CA SER A 938 17.18 -5.69 -34.87
C SER A 938 18.18 -5.46 -36.00
N ARG A 939 17.74 -5.43 -37.26
CA ARG A 939 18.57 -5.01 -38.41
C ARG A 939 19.13 -3.60 -38.20
N ILE A 940 18.26 -2.63 -37.93
CA ILE A 940 18.64 -1.23 -37.75
C ILE A 940 19.63 -1.06 -36.58
N LYS A 941 19.40 -1.72 -35.43
CA LYS A 941 20.38 -1.73 -34.32
C LYS A 941 21.75 -2.27 -34.73
N GLY A 942 21.79 -3.31 -35.57
CA GLY A 942 23.03 -3.87 -36.11
C GLY A 942 23.76 -2.90 -37.04
N GLU A 943 23.04 -2.21 -37.92
CA GLU A 943 23.60 -1.21 -38.84
C GLU A 943 24.09 0.05 -38.12
N MET A 944 23.33 0.53 -37.13
CA MET A 944 23.74 1.62 -36.23
C MET A 944 25.08 1.31 -35.55
N LYS A 945 25.26 0.09 -35.05
CA LYS A 945 26.52 -0.36 -34.45
C LYS A 945 27.67 -0.35 -35.47
N LYS A 946 27.48 -0.96 -36.64
CA LYS A 946 28.49 -1.00 -37.72
C LYS A 946 28.91 0.40 -38.17
N ALA A 947 27.96 1.31 -38.39
CA ALA A 947 28.24 2.68 -38.81
C ALA A 947 29.02 3.48 -37.74
N SER A 948 28.71 3.26 -36.46
CA SER A 948 29.49 3.84 -35.36
C SER A 948 30.93 3.32 -35.34
N GLU A 949 31.13 2.02 -35.52
CA GLU A 949 32.46 1.39 -35.59
C GLU A 949 33.27 1.90 -36.80
N ASN A 950 32.64 2.02 -37.97
CA ASN A 950 33.25 2.59 -39.19
C ASN A 950 33.77 4.01 -38.96
N ILE A 951 32.97 4.89 -38.33
CA ILE A 951 33.37 6.28 -38.07
C ILE A 951 34.48 6.39 -37.02
N LEU A 952 34.53 5.49 -36.02
CA LEU A 952 35.67 5.42 -35.10
C LEU A 952 36.96 5.02 -35.82
N ASN A 953 36.90 3.99 -36.67
CA ASN A 953 38.06 3.52 -37.43
C ASN A 953 38.58 4.61 -38.39
N LEU A 954 37.69 5.27 -39.14
CA LEU A 954 38.03 6.42 -39.99
C LEU A 954 38.66 7.58 -39.19
N SER A 955 38.13 7.88 -38.00
CA SER A 955 38.66 8.95 -37.14
C SER A 955 40.02 8.62 -36.52
N ASN A 956 40.31 7.34 -36.26
CA ASN A 956 41.58 6.93 -35.68
C ASN A 956 42.69 6.85 -36.75
N ASN A 957 42.40 6.28 -37.92
CA ASN A 957 43.36 6.14 -39.02
C ASN A 957 43.79 7.50 -39.60
N LYS A 958 42.94 8.53 -39.54
CA LYS A 958 43.29 9.90 -39.96
C LYS A 958 44.33 10.59 -39.06
N GLY A 959 44.68 9.99 -37.91
CA GLY A 959 45.69 10.47 -36.98
C GLY A 959 47.09 9.87 -37.18
N GLU A 960 47.27 8.89 -38.05
CA GLU A 960 48.56 8.25 -38.36
C GLU A 960 49.19 8.75 -39.68
N GLY A 961 48.47 9.63 -40.40
CA GLY A 961 48.87 10.18 -41.70
C GLY A 961 49.82 11.40 -41.63
N GLY A 962 50.91 11.29 -40.87
CA GLY A 962 52.08 12.17 -40.99
C GLY A 962 53.25 11.36 -41.55
N GLU A 963 53.79 11.78 -42.70
CA GLU A 963 54.88 11.10 -43.42
C GLU A 963 54.56 9.73 -44.08
N SER A 964 53.96 9.77 -45.27
CA SER A 964 54.61 9.12 -46.42
C SER A 964 54.15 9.74 -47.75
N SER A 965 55.10 10.11 -48.59
CA SER A 965 54.86 10.68 -49.90
C SER A 965 54.80 9.61 -50.98
N GLY A 966 53.72 9.63 -51.78
CA GLY A 966 53.74 9.18 -53.18
C GLY A 966 53.37 7.72 -53.49
N ARG A 967 52.49 7.57 -54.50
CA ARG A 967 52.07 6.33 -55.20
C ARG A 967 51.36 5.29 -54.28
N ARG A 968 50.19 4.73 -54.65
CA ARG A 968 49.83 4.23 -55.99
C ARG A 968 48.32 3.94 -56.14
N ARG A 969 47.80 4.25 -57.34
CA ARG A 969 46.72 3.58 -58.09
C ARG A 969 45.30 3.40 -57.50
N ARG A 970 44.37 4.08 -58.17
CA ARG A 970 43.04 3.57 -58.55
C ARG A 970 43.12 2.10 -59.04
N ARG A 971 42.16 1.29 -58.61
CA ARG A 971 41.38 0.42 -59.50
C ARG A 971 39.97 0.28 -58.94
#